data_AF-A0A0Q9KSX9-F1
#
_entry.id   AF-A0A0Q9KSX9-F1
#
_cell.length_a   1.000
_cell.length_b   1.000
_cell.length_c   1.000
_cell.angle_alpha   90.00
_cell.angle_beta   90.00
_cell.angle_gamma   90.00
#
_symmetry.space_group_name_H-M   'P 1'
#
loop_
_entity.id
_entity.type
_entity.pdbx_description
1 polymer ?
#
loop_
_entity_poly.entity_id
_entity_poly.type
_entity_poly.pdbx_seq_one_letter_code
_entity_poly.pdbx_strand_id
1 'polypeptide(L)'
;MSVDATASRRARRDRGTAEAPERPSIFRMPSRDVVVDLAFALALVTIALVGFRTGFLGWQWVVAAAVGVILGTAVAHVAVVRSWPLVLTALVPVAVHFVLGGPVAVRGDLVAGVLPSPATLKDLAVTPVTGWKEWLTLLPPVDARGPLVALPWLTGLVGSAATYGVARRFPSVGGAAVAPVVLLVGSIALGTQQPAAKLVQGVLFALVLILWLVARAARTRPALQNGAGRQARTITGIVLLVVAALAGSFLGQFLPGTDEGSARAVVRSELTPPYDVAQFPSPLAGFRKYTEPNSAELYDTEILKVTGLPAGTPLRFATLDSYDGLVWGAADRASDGTPFQQVGSRIAPRTTGKDVHASVTVPDGGYDGVWLPIAGSTTGVHFTGVRSDDLADALWLNTSTETAVVPATLEPGDSYSFDAVLDETSWSAKLPADLDVASGGQTVQDTSFLDARLDAWTGQAGSPWEKLVAIAKTMTQDGAYTDGGTPNSYEKVYLPGHALSRLSRFVGSTQLAGNDEQYAATLALAGNRLGIPTRVVMGAIPQSGGSVEGKDVHAWVEVQESNGRWHALLPSTFLPDRNKKPNEQQLKSEEQKVGAQVPPPAGVNPPSVLQGPDQAQNATDIKKKKRNPLDIGAWPLWLQLLVLALLLPILLLLLVHALIRWLKRRRRRMHATTGPTPSRAAWVWRDLVTDARSLGLDVPRAATRLEQARAFPEGVAAEPIATGADTAVFGPGEPDADLATTLLADADTVRGQLRGSVTSWRRLRADLDLRPLLERDGQHRRATPRSLSLPSMRRTRGAEGSL
;
A
#
# COMPACT_ATOMS: atom_id res chain seq x y z
N MET A 1 -58.16 54.78 -59.80
CA MET A 1 -56.74 54.93 -59.46
C MET A 1 -56.65 54.96 -57.94
N SER A 2 -56.01 54.03 -57.21
CA SER A 2 -54.60 53.56 -57.26
C SER A 2 -53.64 54.71 -56.89
N VAL A 3 -52.60 54.64 -56.04
CA VAL A 3 -51.76 53.58 -55.40
C VAL A 3 -51.29 54.15 -54.03
N ASP A 4 -51.07 53.46 -52.90
CA ASP A 4 -51.05 52.03 -52.50
C ASP A 4 -51.66 51.84 -51.07
N ALA A 5 -51.77 50.59 -50.58
CA ALA A 5 -52.03 50.27 -49.17
C ALA A 5 -51.28 49.02 -48.64
N THR A 6 -49.98 48.85 -48.93
CA THR A 6 -49.29 47.55 -48.78
C THR A 6 -47.84 47.60 -48.25
N ALA A 7 -47.54 48.36 -47.19
CA ALA A 7 -46.18 48.40 -46.60
C ALA A 7 -46.05 48.07 -45.10
N SER A 8 -47.07 48.30 -44.25
CA SER A 8 -46.90 48.33 -42.78
C SER A 8 -47.28 47.05 -42.01
N ARG A 9 -47.76 45.99 -42.68
CA ARG A 9 -48.23 44.74 -42.01
C ARG A 9 -47.24 43.56 -41.99
N ARG A 10 -46.06 43.64 -42.60
CA ARG A 10 -45.06 42.54 -42.59
C ARG A 10 -43.98 42.61 -41.49
N ALA A 11 -43.84 43.72 -40.77
CA ALA A 11 -42.76 43.90 -39.78
C ALA A 11 -43.09 43.47 -38.33
N ARG A 12 -44.23 42.79 -38.09
CA ARG A 12 -44.72 42.47 -36.73
C ARG A 12 -45.15 41.00 -36.55
N ARG A 13 -44.43 40.05 -37.15
CA ARG A 13 -44.68 38.60 -36.95
C ARG A 13 -43.46 37.72 -36.64
N ASP A 14 -42.24 38.26 -36.66
CA ASP A 14 -40.99 37.53 -36.36
C ASP A 14 -40.33 37.91 -35.01
N ARG A 15 -41.14 38.09 -33.96
CA ARG A 15 -40.63 38.16 -32.58
C ARG A 15 -41.32 37.12 -31.72
N GLY A 16 -40.55 36.11 -31.29
CA GLY A 16 -40.85 35.41 -30.05
C GLY A 16 -41.37 33.98 -30.13
N THR A 17 -40.94 33.15 -31.09
CA THR A 17 -40.78 31.72 -30.78
C THR A 17 -39.54 31.58 -29.89
N ALA A 18 -39.71 31.86 -28.60
CA ALA A 18 -38.72 31.46 -27.60
C ALA A 18 -38.67 29.93 -27.62
N GLU A 19 -37.55 29.35 -28.06
CA GLU A 19 -37.31 27.91 -27.92
C GLU A 19 -37.45 27.56 -26.43
N ALA A 20 -38.40 26.68 -26.12
CA ALA A 20 -38.50 26.12 -24.78
C ALA A 20 -37.15 25.45 -24.45
N PRO A 21 -36.56 25.69 -23.25
CA PRO A 21 -35.22 25.20 -22.94
C PRO A 21 -35.17 23.67 -23.04
N GLU A 22 -34.55 23.17 -24.11
CA GLU A 22 -34.48 21.75 -24.41
C GLU A 22 -33.85 21.01 -23.23
N ARG A 23 -34.59 20.04 -22.69
CA ARG A 23 -34.05 19.16 -21.65
C ARG A 23 -32.89 18.38 -22.26
N PRO A 24 -31.69 18.34 -21.62
CA PRO A 24 -30.55 17.63 -22.18
C PRO A 24 -30.87 16.14 -22.33
N SER A 25 -30.99 15.68 -23.58
CA SER A 25 -31.23 14.27 -23.89
C SER A 25 -29.95 13.47 -23.69
N ILE A 26 -30.10 12.20 -23.26
CA ILE A 26 -28.97 11.29 -23.06
C ILE A 26 -28.29 10.90 -24.39
N PHE A 27 -29.00 11.11 -25.51
CA PHE A 27 -28.66 10.59 -26.83
C PHE A 27 -28.13 11.66 -27.81
N ARG A 28 -28.03 12.94 -27.41
CA ARG A 28 -27.31 13.93 -28.23
C ARG A 28 -25.82 13.58 -28.23
N MET A 29 -25.20 13.58 -29.42
CA MET A 29 -23.77 13.29 -29.55
C MET A 29 -22.96 14.21 -28.61
N PRO A 30 -22.04 13.65 -27.80
CA PRO A 30 -21.22 14.46 -26.89
C PRO A 30 -20.42 15.48 -27.71
N SER A 31 -20.42 16.75 -27.29
CA SER A 31 -19.62 17.76 -27.98
C SER A 31 -18.13 17.37 -27.96
N ARG A 32 -17.37 17.82 -28.96
CA ARG A 32 -15.95 17.45 -29.14
C ARG A 32 -15.14 17.57 -27.85
N ASP A 33 -15.42 18.58 -27.04
CA ASP A 33 -14.74 18.79 -25.75
C ASP A 33 -15.05 17.74 -24.69
N VAL A 34 -16.27 17.18 -24.67
CA VAL A 34 -16.67 16.08 -23.80
C VAL A 34 -15.92 14.80 -24.15
N VAL A 35 -15.77 14.51 -25.45
CA VAL A 35 -15.03 13.34 -25.95
C VAL A 35 -13.55 13.45 -25.61
N VAL A 36 -12.97 14.65 -25.74
CA VAL A 36 -11.58 14.91 -25.34
C VAL A 36 -11.40 14.74 -23.82
N ASP A 37 -12.27 15.30 -22.99
CA ASP A 37 -12.17 15.12 -21.53
C ASP A 37 -12.37 13.67 -21.09
N LEU A 38 -13.24 12.92 -21.80
CA LEU A 38 -13.44 11.49 -21.60
C LEU A 38 -12.17 10.69 -21.94
N ALA A 39 -11.58 10.92 -23.12
CA ALA A 39 -10.39 10.21 -23.58
C ALA A 39 -9.18 10.43 -22.65
N PHE A 40 -8.93 11.68 -22.23
CA PHE A 40 -7.86 11.99 -21.28
C PHE A 40 -8.10 11.41 -19.89
N ALA A 41 -9.35 11.48 -19.37
CA ALA A 41 -9.69 10.87 -18.09
C ALA A 41 -9.49 9.35 -18.09
N LEU A 42 -9.94 8.67 -19.14
CA LEU A 42 -9.74 7.22 -19.31
C LEU A 42 -8.25 6.87 -19.42
N ALA A 43 -7.48 7.60 -20.23
CA ALA A 43 -6.05 7.36 -20.37
C ALA A 43 -5.29 7.49 -19.04
N LEU A 44 -5.52 8.58 -18.29
CA LEU A 44 -4.85 8.81 -17.01
C LEU A 44 -5.18 7.77 -15.96
N VAL A 45 -6.46 7.37 -15.84
CA VAL A 45 -6.89 6.36 -14.87
C VAL A 45 -6.35 4.98 -15.25
N THR A 46 -6.38 4.61 -16.54
CA THR A 46 -5.79 3.34 -17.01
C THR A 46 -4.28 3.30 -16.75
N ILE A 47 -3.55 4.39 -17.01
CA ILE A 47 -2.10 4.47 -16.74
C ILE A 47 -1.80 4.33 -15.25
N ALA A 48 -2.59 4.95 -14.36
CA ALA A 48 -2.44 4.77 -12.91
C ALA A 48 -2.68 3.31 -12.49
N LEU A 49 -3.72 2.66 -13.04
CA LEU A 49 -4.06 1.27 -12.73
C LEU A 49 -2.99 0.24 -13.16
N VAL A 50 -2.07 0.59 -14.07
CA VAL A 50 -0.90 -0.25 -14.39
C VAL A 50 -0.05 -0.56 -13.14
N GLY A 51 -0.10 0.29 -12.10
CA GLY A 51 0.61 0.06 -10.84
C GLY A 51 0.23 -1.24 -10.12
N PHE A 52 -0.97 -1.80 -10.37
CA PHE A 52 -1.40 -3.08 -9.81
C PHE A 52 -0.78 -4.30 -10.50
N ARG A 53 -0.13 -4.14 -11.66
CA ARG A 53 0.39 -5.25 -12.48
C ARG A 53 1.37 -6.16 -11.73
N THR A 54 2.23 -5.61 -10.88
CA THR A 54 3.22 -6.40 -10.12
C THR A 54 2.66 -7.01 -8.84
N GLY A 55 1.44 -6.64 -8.45
CA GLY A 55 0.79 -7.13 -7.24
C GLY A 55 -0.22 -8.25 -7.47
N PHE A 56 -0.63 -8.53 -8.71
CA PHE A 56 -1.62 -9.57 -9.03
C PHE A 56 -1.14 -10.54 -10.11
N LEU A 57 -1.48 -11.82 -9.95
CA LEU A 57 -1.34 -12.84 -10.99
C LEU A 57 -2.51 -12.79 -12.00
N GLY A 58 -2.21 -13.17 -13.24
CA GLY A 58 -3.19 -13.31 -14.31
C GLY A 58 -3.79 -11.99 -14.82
N TRP A 59 -4.90 -12.11 -15.56
CA TRP A 59 -5.59 -11.00 -16.24
C TRP A 59 -6.92 -10.60 -15.57
N GLN A 60 -7.37 -11.34 -14.56
CA GLN A 60 -8.69 -11.16 -13.93
C GLN A 60 -8.81 -9.78 -13.25
N TRP A 61 -7.73 -9.29 -12.64
CA TRP A 61 -7.66 -7.95 -12.07
C TRP A 61 -7.80 -6.84 -13.15
N VAL A 62 -7.33 -7.09 -14.38
CA VAL A 62 -7.48 -6.15 -15.51
C VAL A 62 -8.94 -6.01 -15.91
N VAL A 63 -9.69 -7.12 -15.91
CA VAL A 63 -11.16 -7.09 -16.14
C VAL A 63 -11.84 -6.28 -15.05
N ALA A 64 -11.54 -6.58 -13.79
CA ALA A 64 -12.14 -5.89 -12.65
C ALA A 64 -11.86 -4.38 -12.69
N ALA A 65 -10.61 -3.98 -12.97
CA ALA A 65 -10.22 -2.60 -13.21
C ALA A 65 -10.99 -1.97 -14.39
N ALA A 66 -11.03 -2.63 -15.55
CA ALA A 66 -11.65 -2.10 -16.76
C ALA A 66 -13.17 -1.91 -16.62
N VAL A 67 -13.88 -2.89 -16.05
CA VAL A 67 -15.33 -2.78 -15.81
C VAL A 67 -15.60 -1.68 -14.76
N GLY A 68 -14.75 -1.56 -13.73
CA GLY A 68 -14.78 -0.44 -12.79
C GLY A 68 -14.65 0.92 -13.50
N VAL A 69 -13.64 1.09 -14.36
CA VAL A 69 -13.42 2.31 -15.15
C VAL A 69 -14.61 2.63 -16.05
N ILE A 70 -15.20 1.65 -16.72
CA ILE A 70 -16.38 1.84 -17.60
C ILE A 70 -17.58 2.32 -16.77
N LEU A 71 -17.89 1.63 -15.67
CA LEU A 71 -19.05 1.94 -14.84
C LEU A 71 -18.92 3.26 -14.09
N GLY A 72 -17.73 3.57 -13.54
CA GLY A 72 -17.48 4.84 -12.86
C GLY A 72 -17.59 6.03 -13.81
N THR A 73 -17.05 5.88 -15.02
CA THR A 73 -17.22 6.84 -16.12
C THR A 73 -18.70 7.03 -16.49
N ALA A 74 -19.45 5.93 -16.66
CA ALA A 74 -20.87 5.98 -17.00
C ALA A 74 -21.71 6.65 -15.91
N VAL A 75 -21.47 6.31 -14.63
CA VAL A 75 -22.12 6.93 -13.47
C VAL A 75 -21.83 8.43 -13.43
N ALA A 76 -20.57 8.85 -13.60
CA ALA A 76 -20.22 10.27 -13.66
C ALA A 76 -20.85 11.00 -14.85
N HIS A 77 -20.95 10.36 -16.01
CA HIS A 77 -21.63 10.91 -17.19
C HIS A 77 -23.12 11.15 -16.92
N VAL A 78 -23.84 10.14 -16.44
CA VAL A 78 -25.26 10.23 -16.06
C VAL A 78 -25.48 11.28 -14.98
N ALA A 79 -24.62 11.32 -13.96
CA ALA A 79 -24.68 12.27 -12.86
C ALA A 79 -24.45 13.74 -13.29
N VAL A 80 -23.72 13.97 -14.39
CA VAL A 80 -23.57 15.29 -15.02
C VAL A 80 -24.80 15.62 -15.86
N VAL A 81 -25.19 14.74 -16.79
CA VAL A 81 -26.33 14.97 -17.72
C VAL A 81 -27.64 15.18 -16.97
N ARG A 82 -27.90 14.40 -15.92
CA ARG A 82 -29.09 14.54 -15.06
C ARG A 82 -28.91 15.57 -13.94
N SER A 83 -27.73 16.20 -13.85
CA SER A 83 -27.35 17.19 -12.84
C SER A 83 -27.67 16.73 -11.42
N TRP A 84 -27.26 15.49 -11.10
CA TRP A 84 -27.40 14.91 -9.77
C TRP A 84 -26.61 15.73 -8.72
N PRO A 85 -27.11 15.82 -7.47
CA PRO A 85 -26.31 16.39 -6.38
C PRO A 85 -25.06 15.54 -6.13
N LEU A 86 -24.01 16.14 -5.53
CA LEU A 86 -22.74 15.42 -5.31
C LEU A 86 -22.96 14.16 -4.47
N VAL A 87 -23.82 14.23 -3.45
CA VAL A 87 -24.15 13.11 -2.56
C VAL A 87 -24.69 11.90 -3.33
N LEU A 88 -25.66 12.09 -4.23
CA LEU A 88 -26.16 11.01 -5.09
C LEU A 88 -25.08 10.47 -6.04
N THR A 89 -24.12 11.31 -6.43
CA THR A 89 -22.99 10.91 -7.27
C THR A 89 -21.96 10.08 -6.51
N ALA A 90 -21.86 10.24 -5.19
CA ALA A 90 -21.00 9.43 -4.32
C ALA A 90 -21.67 8.11 -3.92
N LEU A 91 -22.99 8.10 -3.73
CA LEU A 91 -23.73 6.89 -3.36
C LEU A 91 -23.92 5.89 -4.50
N VAL A 92 -24.11 6.34 -5.74
CA VAL A 92 -24.34 5.41 -6.86
C VAL A 92 -23.13 4.48 -7.12
N PRO A 93 -21.86 4.94 -7.06
CA PRO A 93 -20.71 4.04 -7.05
C PRO A 93 -20.72 3.01 -5.91
N VAL A 94 -21.17 3.38 -4.70
CA VAL A 94 -21.30 2.44 -3.57
C VAL A 94 -22.37 1.38 -3.87
N ALA A 95 -23.53 1.78 -4.40
CA ALA A 95 -24.56 0.83 -4.82
C ALA A 95 -24.07 -0.09 -5.96
N VAL A 96 -23.34 0.45 -6.94
CA VAL A 96 -22.70 -0.33 -8.02
C VAL A 96 -21.68 -1.33 -7.47
N HIS A 97 -20.91 -0.96 -6.44
CA HIS A 97 -19.97 -1.87 -5.79
C HIS A 97 -20.67 -3.05 -5.08
N PHE A 98 -21.76 -2.81 -4.34
CA PHE A 98 -22.49 -3.92 -3.70
C PHE A 98 -23.28 -4.80 -4.69
N VAL A 99 -23.80 -4.23 -5.78
CA VAL A 99 -24.60 -4.98 -6.77
C VAL A 99 -23.71 -5.75 -7.77
N LEU A 100 -22.60 -5.17 -8.21
CA LEU A 100 -21.76 -5.75 -9.27
C LEU A 100 -20.36 -6.18 -8.80
N GLY A 101 -19.92 -5.78 -7.60
CA GLY A 101 -18.61 -6.14 -7.06
C GLY A 101 -18.45 -7.63 -6.79
N GLY A 102 -19.54 -8.36 -6.49
CA GLY A 102 -19.54 -9.82 -6.37
C GLY A 102 -19.10 -10.50 -7.68
N PRO A 103 -19.95 -10.52 -8.73
CA PRO A 103 -19.61 -11.17 -10.00
C PRO A 103 -18.34 -10.60 -10.67
N VAL A 104 -17.99 -9.34 -10.45
CA VAL A 104 -16.78 -8.76 -11.06
C VAL A 104 -15.50 -9.08 -10.28
N ALA A 105 -15.51 -8.97 -8.95
CA ALA A 105 -14.30 -8.99 -8.12
C ALA A 105 -14.29 -10.06 -7.01
N VAL A 106 -15.39 -10.31 -6.31
CA VAL A 106 -15.47 -11.28 -5.19
C VAL A 106 -16.29 -12.50 -5.61
N ARG A 107 -15.65 -13.44 -6.33
CA ARG A 107 -16.34 -14.54 -7.02
C ARG A 107 -16.49 -15.83 -6.23
N GLY A 108 -15.76 -16.00 -5.12
CA GLY A 108 -15.71 -17.27 -4.36
C GLY A 108 -17.09 -17.76 -3.91
N ASP A 109 -17.82 -16.92 -3.18
CA ASP A 109 -19.05 -17.31 -2.49
C ASP A 109 -20.35 -16.86 -3.19
N LEU A 110 -20.38 -16.84 -4.52
CA LEU A 110 -21.57 -16.38 -5.26
C LEU A 110 -22.66 -17.44 -5.34
N VAL A 111 -23.87 -17.11 -4.88
CA VAL A 111 -25.05 -17.97 -5.04
C VAL A 111 -25.39 -18.06 -6.52
N ALA A 112 -25.42 -19.30 -7.03
CA ALA A 112 -25.60 -19.61 -8.45
C ALA A 112 -24.61 -18.86 -9.40
N GLY A 113 -23.42 -18.50 -8.90
CA GLY A 113 -22.37 -17.83 -9.68
C GLY A 113 -22.64 -16.37 -10.06
N VAL A 114 -23.76 -15.77 -9.62
CA VAL A 114 -24.16 -14.40 -10.01
C VAL A 114 -24.63 -13.55 -8.83
N LEU A 115 -25.35 -14.12 -7.86
CA LEU A 115 -25.95 -13.37 -6.76
C LEU A 115 -24.96 -13.28 -5.56
N PRO A 116 -24.72 -12.08 -5.00
CA PRO A 116 -23.92 -11.94 -3.78
C PRO A 116 -24.52 -12.74 -2.61
N SER A 117 -23.73 -13.59 -1.97
CA SER A 117 -24.10 -14.19 -0.69
C SER A 117 -23.87 -13.21 0.47
N PRO A 118 -24.34 -13.50 1.70
CA PRO A 118 -23.98 -12.74 2.88
C PRO A 118 -22.45 -12.65 3.12
N ALA A 119 -21.69 -13.68 2.74
CA ALA A 119 -20.23 -13.66 2.77
C ALA A 119 -19.67 -12.67 1.74
N THR A 120 -20.11 -12.75 0.48
CA THR A 120 -19.72 -11.78 -0.57
C THR A 120 -20.02 -10.33 -0.15
N LEU A 121 -21.17 -10.07 0.49
CA LEU A 121 -21.53 -8.73 0.97
C LEU A 121 -20.66 -8.26 2.14
N LYS A 122 -20.27 -9.17 3.05
CA LYS A 122 -19.29 -8.90 4.11
C LYS A 122 -17.94 -8.52 3.51
N ASP A 123 -17.43 -9.29 2.55
CA ASP A 123 -16.13 -9.05 1.93
C ASP A 123 -16.10 -7.73 1.15
N LEU A 124 -17.18 -7.42 0.42
CA LEU A 124 -17.34 -6.12 -0.25
C LEU A 124 -17.43 -4.94 0.74
N ALA A 125 -17.91 -5.15 1.96
CA ALA A 125 -17.91 -4.13 3.00
C ALA A 125 -16.56 -4.00 3.73
N VAL A 126 -15.83 -5.10 3.88
CA VAL A 126 -14.57 -5.20 4.64
C VAL A 126 -13.36 -4.81 3.79
N THR A 127 -13.25 -5.29 2.54
CA THR A 127 -12.10 -5.04 1.65
C THR A 127 -11.77 -3.54 1.43
N PRO A 128 -12.74 -2.60 1.30
CA PRO A 128 -12.43 -1.17 1.24
C PRO A 128 -11.75 -0.60 2.50
N VAL A 129 -11.91 -1.27 3.66
CA VAL A 129 -11.53 -0.77 4.99
C VAL A 129 -10.28 -1.47 5.53
N THR A 130 -10.16 -2.79 5.35
CA THR A 130 -9.01 -3.60 5.82
C THR A 130 -8.18 -4.16 4.66
N GLY A 131 -8.78 -4.40 3.50
CA GLY A 131 -8.11 -5.01 2.35
C GLY A 131 -6.89 -4.23 1.84
N TRP A 132 -6.79 -2.92 2.07
CA TRP A 132 -5.57 -2.17 1.77
C TRP A 132 -4.42 -2.49 2.75
N LYS A 133 -4.71 -2.91 3.99
CA LYS A 133 -3.71 -3.39 4.95
C LYS A 133 -3.26 -4.80 4.58
N GLU A 134 -4.21 -5.71 4.40
CA GLU A 134 -3.98 -7.09 3.94
C GLU A 134 -3.15 -7.11 2.65
N TRP A 135 -3.51 -6.26 1.69
CA TRP A 135 -2.74 -6.06 0.47
C TRP A 135 -1.29 -5.69 0.74
N LEU A 136 -1.01 -4.76 1.66
CA LEU A 136 0.35 -4.31 1.97
C LEU A 136 1.17 -5.38 2.72
N THR A 137 0.55 -6.20 3.56
CA THR A 137 1.21 -7.26 4.35
C THR A 137 1.42 -8.56 3.58
N LEU A 138 0.55 -8.89 2.63
CA LEU A 138 0.65 -10.08 1.78
C LEU A 138 1.82 -9.97 0.78
N LEU A 139 2.52 -11.08 0.60
CA LEU A 139 3.58 -11.26 -0.38
C LEU A 139 3.00 -11.22 -1.81
N PRO A 140 3.38 -10.23 -2.65
CA PRO A 140 2.93 -10.16 -4.03
C PRO A 140 3.77 -11.08 -4.95
N PRO A 141 3.22 -11.58 -6.07
CA PRO A 141 1.91 -11.25 -6.63
C PRO A 141 0.78 -12.17 -6.12
N VAL A 142 -0.33 -11.56 -5.70
CA VAL A 142 -1.50 -12.24 -5.12
C VAL A 142 -2.41 -12.82 -6.21
N ASP A 143 -3.05 -13.94 -5.94
CA ASP A 143 -4.01 -14.57 -6.86
C ASP A 143 -5.25 -13.69 -7.08
N ALA A 144 -5.59 -13.41 -8.34
CA ALA A 144 -6.73 -12.56 -8.72
C ALA A 144 -8.11 -13.27 -8.62
N ARG A 145 -8.25 -14.14 -7.61
CA ARG A 145 -9.49 -14.87 -7.25
C ARG A 145 -10.03 -14.47 -5.88
N GLY A 146 -9.17 -13.99 -4.98
CA GLY A 146 -9.54 -13.56 -3.63
C GLY A 146 -10.20 -12.18 -3.58
N PRO A 147 -10.72 -11.75 -2.41
CA PRO A 147 -11.50 -10.52 -2.25
C PRO A 147 -10.71 -9.25 -2.64
N LEU A 148 -9.38 -9.28 -2.56
CA LEU A 148 -8.48 -8.17 -2.89
C LEU A 148 -8.60 -7.65 -4.32
N VAL A 149 -9.17 -8.41 -5.26
CA VAL A 149 -9.53 -7.93 -6.61
C VAL A 149 -10.53 -6.76 -6.56
N ALA A 150 -11.24 -6.59 -5.44
CA ALA A 150 -12.05 -5.41 -5.20
C ALA A 150 -11.22 -4.11 -5.19
N LEU A 151 -9.91 -4.13 -4.90
CA LEU A 151 -9.05 -2.94 -4.93
C LEU A 151 -8.86 -2.34 -6.35
N PRO A 152 -8.42 -3.09 -7.38
CA PRO A 152 -8.39 -2.59 -8.76
C PRO A 152 -9.77 -2.22 -9.29
N TRP A 153 -10.83 -2.95 -8.90
CA TRP A 153 -12.22 -2.59 -9.21
C TRP A 153 -12.62 -1.22 -8.59
N LEU A 154 -12.40 -1.02 -7.29
CA LEU A 154 -12.76 0.20 -6.56
C LEU A 154 -11.96 1.41 -7.04
N THR A 155 -10.66 1.24 -7.27
CA THR A 155 -9.81 2.31 -7.79
C THR A 155 -10.18 2.69 -9.22
N GLY A 156 -10.57 1.73 -10.07
CA GLY A 156 -11.15 2.01 -11.38
C GLY A 156 -12.50 2.73 -11.29
N LEU A 157 -13.42 2.24 -10.45
CA LEU A 157 -14.78 2.76 -10.26
C LEU A 157 -14.79 4.17 -9.68
N VAL A 158 -14.17 4.37 -8.53
CA VAL A 158 -14.10 5.67 -7.84
C VAL A 158 -13.18 6.62 -8.59
N GLY A 159 -12.04 6.14 -9.10
CA GLY A 159 -11.04 6.96 -9.76
C GLY A 159 -11.51 7.55 -11.09
N SER A 160 -12.18 6.75 -11.92
CA SER A 160 -12.80 7.23 -13.17
C SER A 160 -13.97 8.17 -12.90
N ALA A 161 -14.84 7.83 -11.94
CA ALA A 161 -15.96 8.67 -11.54
C ALA A 161 -15.51 10.04 -11.01
N ALA A 162 -14.45 10.07 -10.20
CA ALA A 162 -13.86 11.31 -9.69
C ALA A 162 -13.18 12.12 -10.81
N THR A 163 -12.29 11.50 -11.59
CA THR A 163 -11.52 12.18 -12.64
C THR A 163 -12.44 12.80 -13.70
N TYR A 164 -13.37 12.02 -14.26
CA TYR A 164 -14.31 12.52 -15.26
C TYR A 164 -15.37 13.45 -14.63
N GLY A 165 -15.91 13.10 -13.46
CA GLY A 165 -16.94 13.88 -12.78
C GLY A 165 -16.48 15.29 -12.38
N VAL A 166 -15.27 15.43 -11.84
CA VAL A 166 -14.66 16.73 -11.49
C VAL A 166 -14.41 17.55 -12.75
N ALA A 167 -13.82 16.94 -13.79
CA ALA A 167 -13.56 17.62 -15.06
C ALA A 167 -14.83 18.18 -15.72
N ARG A 168 -15.94 17.43 -15.63
CA ARG A 168 -17.24 17.81 -16.23
C ARG A 168 -18.04 18.81 -15.40
N ARG A 169 -17.88 18.84 -14.07
CA ARG A 169 -18.65 19.72 -13.17
C ARG A 169 -18.01 21.08 -12.93
N PHE A 170 -16.68 21.14 -12.92
CA PHE A 170 -15.95 22.35 -12.59
C PHE A 170 -15.15 22.84 -13.81
N PRO A 171 -15.00 24.15 -14.04
CA PRO A 171 -14.18 24.68 -15.13
C PRO A 171 -12.68 24.77 -14.77
N SER A 172 -12.29 24.48 -13.53
CA SER A 172 -10.92 24.62 -13.06
C SER A 172 -9.95 23.68 -13.79
N VAL A 173 -8.85 24.23 -14.32
CA VAL A 173 -7.76 23.46 -14.93
C VAL A 173 -7.06 22.62 -13.85
N GLY A 174 -6.44 23.24 -12.85
CA GLY A 174 -5.71 22.52 -11.79
C GLY A 174 -6.57 21.53 -10.99
N GLY A 175 -7.84 21.86 -10.72
CA GLY A 175 -8.75 20.95 -10.00
C GLY A 175 -9.02 19.63 -10.73
N ALA A 176 -8.91 19.60 -12.06
CA ALA A 176 -9.06 18.35 -12.83
C ALA A 176 -7.85 17.42 -12.73
N ALA A 177 -6.66 17.95 -12.42
CA ALA A 177 -5.44 17.16 -12.22
C ALA A 177 -5.43 16.40 -10.89
N VAL A 178 -6.14 16.87 -9.88
CA VAL A 178 -6.05 16.34 -8.50
C VAL A 178 -6.43 14.86 -8.44
N ALA A 179 -7.59 14.48 -8.98
CA ALA A 179 -8.06 13.10 -8.94
C ALA A 179 -7.09 12.09 -9.62
N PRO A 180 -6.65 12.27 -10.87
CA PRO A 180 -5.73 11.33 -11.50
C PRO A 180 -4.34 11.32 -10.84
N VAL A 181 -3.83 12.46 -10.35
CA VAL A 181 -2.54 12.49 -9.61
C VAL A 181 -2.64 11.72 -8.30
N VAL A 182 -3.73 11.88 -7.54
CA VAL A 182 -3.96 11.12 -6.30
C VAL A 182 -4.07 9.61 -6.59
N LEU A 183 -4.71 9.22 -7.69
CA LEU A 183 -4.76 7.81 -8.11
C LEU A 183 -3.38 7.26 -8.48
N LEU A 184 -2.56 8.03 -9.20
CA LEU A 184 -1.19 7.63 -9.53
C LEU A 184 -0.37 7.45 -8.25
N VAL A 185 -0.35 8.45 -7.37
CA VAL A 185 0.39 8.39 -6.09
C VAL A 185 -0.09 7.21 -5.25
N GLY A 186 -1.41 6.98 -5.15
CA GLY A 186 -1.98 5.82 -4.47
C GLY A 186 -1.53 4.48 -5.08
N SER A 187 -1.52 4.36 -6.42
CA SER A 187 -1.04 3.15 -7.11
C SER A 187 0.45 2.88 -6.93
N ILE A 188 1.26 3.92 -6.75
CA ILE A 188 2.70 3.81 -6.50
C ILE A 188 2.95 3.46 -5.03
N ALA A 189 2.24 4.10 -4.11
CA ALA A 189 2.34 3.91 -2.66
C ALA A 189 1.85 2.52 -2.20
N LEU A 190 0.81 1.99 -2.85
CA LEU A 190 0.30 0.63 -2.64
C LEU A 190 0.99 -0.42 -3.54
N GLY A 191 1.97 -0.03 -4.36
CA GLY A 191 2.62 -0.94 -5.30
C GLY A 191 3.51 -1.99 -4.61
N THR A 192 4.32 -2.69 -5.41
CA THR A 192 5.44 -3.53 -4.93
C THR A 192 6.76 -2.77 -5.06
N GLN A 193 7.87 -3.27 -4.51
CA GLN A 193 9.19 -2.64 -4.72
C GLN A 193 9.57 -2.62 -6.21
N GLN A 194 9.23 -3.67 -6.97
CA GLN A 194 9.42 -3.70 -8.42
C GLN A 194 8.46 -2.71 -9.14
N PRO A 195 8.96 -1.81 -10.00
CA PRO A 195 8.13 -0.85 -10.72
C PRO A 195 7.44 -1.48 -11.93
N ALA A 196 6.10 -1.54 -11.89
CA ALA A 196 5.25 -2.15 -12.91
C ALA A 196 5.49 -1.64 -14.34
N ALA A 197 5.74 -0.33 -14.51
CA ALA A 197 6.24 0.28 -15.73
C ALA A 197 6.74 1.72 -15.47
N LYS A 198 8.03 1.91 -15.15
CA LYS A 198 8.65 3.23 -14.84
C LYS A 198 8.25 4.33 -15.85
N LEU A 199 8.44 4.07 -17.15
CA LEU A 199 8.17 5.03 -18.23
C LEU A 199 6.68 5.33 -18.44
N VAL A 200 5.80 4.35 -18.21
CA VAL A 200 4.35 4.51 -18.42
C VAL A 200 3.74 5.32 -17.28
N GLN A 201 4.03 4.97 -16.03
CA GLN A 201 3.49 5.66 -14.86
C GLN A 201 4.13 7.04 -14.60
N GLY A 202 5.40 7.23 -14.96
CA GLY A 202 6.08 8.53 -14.86
C GLY A 202 5.84 9.40 -16.10
N VAL A 203 6.56 9.08 -17.19
CA VAL A 203 6.63 9.92 -18.40
C VAL A 203 5.30 10.01 -19.13
N LEU A 204 4.71 8.88 -19.51
CA LEU A 204 3.47 8.90 -20.31
C LEU A 204 2.32 9.54 -19.53
N PHE A 205 2.17 9.24 -18.23
CA PHE A 205 1.18 9.90 -17.39
C PHE A 205 1.35 11.42 -17.39
N ALA A 206 2.57 11.93 -17.15
CA ALA A 206 2.85 13.36 -17.12
C ALA A 206 2.54 14.05 -18.46
N LEU A 207 2.95 13.44 -19.58
CA LEU A 207 2.66 13.96 -20.93
C LEU A 207 1.15 14.02 -21.20
N VAL A 208 0.41 12.95 -20.90
CA VAL A 208 -1.05 12.88 -21.08
C VAL A 208 -1.75 13.90 -20.19
N LEU A 209 -1.32 14.05 -18.94
CA LEU A 209 -1.89 15.01 -17.98
C LEU A 209 -1.69 16.45 -18.46
N ILE A 210 -0.47 16.81 -18.85
CA ILE A 210 -0.16 18.19 -19.25
C ILE A 210 -0.84 18.52 -20.58
N LEU A 211 -0.91 17.60 -21.53
CA LEU A 211 -1.66 17.80 -22.77
C LEU A 211 -3.16 18.03 -22.51
N TRP A 212 -3.76 17.30 -21.56
CA TRP A 212 -5.13 17.54 -21.11
C TRP A 212 -5.31 18.93 -20.49
N LEU A 213 -4.42 19.33 -19.58
CA LEU A 213 -4.46 20.64 -18.93
C LEU A 213 -4.28 21.79 -19.93
N VAL A 214 -3.44 21.63 -20.96
CA VAL A 214 -3.28 22.60 -22.06
C VAL A 214 -4.55 22.70 -22.90
N ALA A 215 -5.14 21.57 -23.31
CA ALA A 215 -6.40 21.54 -24.05
C ALA A 215 -7.54 22.22 -23.27
N ARG A 216 -7.63 21.95 -21.97
CA ARG A 216 -8.61 22.52 -21.06
C ARG A 216 -8.40 24.01 -20.78
N ALA A 217 -7.15 24.44 -20.57
CA ALA A 217 -6.79 25.85 -20.41
C ALA A 217 -7.15 26.68 -21.65
N ALA A 218 -6.96 26.12 -22.85
CA ALA A 218 -7.30 26.77 -24.12
C ALA A 218 -8.82 27.04 -24.29
N ARG A 219 -9.70 26.29 -23.61
CA ARG A 219 -11.16 26.54 -23.58
C ARG A 219 -11.53 27.68 -22.63
N THR A 220 -10.78 27.85 -21.55
CA THR A 220 -11.10 28.81 -20.47
C THR A 220 -10.59 30.23 -20.71
N ARG A 221 -9.82 30.49 -21.78
CA ARG A 221 -9.26 31.81 -22.09
C ARG A 221 -10.20 32.63 -23.00
N PRO A 222 -10.48 33.92 -22.70
CA PRO A 222 -11.36 34.74 -23.51
C PRO A 222 -10.76 35.01 -24.90
N ALA A 223 -11.63 35.10 -25.92
CA ALA A 223 -11.26 35.12 -27.34
C ALA A 223 -10.29 36.25 -27.74
N LEU A 224 -10.28 37.37 -27.00
CA LEU A 224 -9.46 38.56 -27.26
C LEU A 224 -7.93 38.33 -27.15
N GLN A 225 -7.47 37.19 -26.65
CA GLN A 225 -6.04 36.83 -26.62
C GLN A 225 -5.63 35.77 -27.66
N ASN A 226 -6.57 35.31 -28.51
CA ASN A 226 -6.37 34.17 -29.42
C ASN A 226 -5.85 34.59 -30.81
N GLY A 227 -4.69 35.26 -30.86
CA GLY A 227 -3.98 35.54 -32.11
C GLY A 227 -3.28 34.31 -32.73
N ALA A 228 -2.72 34.49 -33.93
CA ALA A 228 -2.17 33.43 -34.80
C ALA A 228 -1.08 32.52 -34.18
N GLY A 229 -0.48 32.90 -33.05
CA GLY A 229 0.53 32.10 -32.35
C GLY A 229 0.01 30.86 -31.60
N ARG A 230 -1.27 30.48 -31.75
CA ARG A 230 -1.88 29.34 -31.01
C ARG A 230 -1.23 28.00 -31.35
N GLN A 231 -1.12 27.65 -32.63
CA GLN A 231 -0.48 26.39 -33.05
C GLN A 231 1.00 26.36 -32.67
N ALA A 232 1.75 27.42 -32.99
CA ALA A 232 3.17 27.54 -32.66
C ALA A 232 3.43 27.31 -31.16
N ARG A 233 2.73 28.03 -30.26
CA ARG A 233 2.92 27.86 -28.80
C ARG A 233 2.50 26.48 -28.29
N THR A 234 1.48 25.85 -28.86
CA THR A 234 1.09 24.48 -28.50
C THR A 234 2.15 23.47 -28.95
N ILE A 235 2.70 23.63 -30.17
CA ILE A 235 3.78 22.79 -30.68
C ILE A 235 5.06 22.98 -29.85
N THR A 236 5.51 24.22 -29.62
CA THR A 236 6.68 24.51 -28.77
C THR A 236 6.50 23.98 -27.34
N GLY A 237 5.28 24.06 -26.79
CA GLY A 237 4.96 23.48 -25.47
C GLY A 237 5.07 21.94 -25.48
N ILE A 238 4.53 21.27 -26.50
CA ILE A 238 4.66 19.80 -26.64
C ILE A 238 6.12 19.40 -26.83
N VAL A 239 6.88 20.12 -27.65
CA VAL A 239 8.32 19.87 -27.86
C VAL A 239 9.11 20.05 -26.57
N LEU A 240 8.90 21.14 -25.82
CA LEU A 240 9.52 21.34 -24.50
C LEU A 240 9.15 20.24 -23.49
N LEU A 241 7.93 19.72 -23.54
CA LEU A 241 7.50 18.62 -22.68
C LEU A 241 8.15 17.28 -23.06
N VAL A 242 8.28 16.99 -24.35
CA VAL A 242 9.00 15.81 -24.84
C VAL A 242 10.49 15.91 -24.48
N VAL A 243 11.11 17.08 -24.67
CA VAL A 243 12.50 17.33 -24.26
C VAL A 243 12.67 17.20 -22.74
N ALA A 244 11.78 17.78 -21.94
CA ALA A 244 11.83 17.66 -20.48
C ALA A 244 11.59 16.22 -19.99
N ALA A 245 10.75 15.45 -20.68
CA ALA A 245 10.52 14.03 -20.39
C ALA A 245 11.73 13.15 -20.75
N LEU A 246 12.35 13.39 -21.91
CA LEU A 246 13.58 12.71 -22.32
C LEU A 246 14.74 13.06 -21.39
N ALA A 247 14.92 14.35 -21.08
CA ALA A 247 15.91 14.82 -20.12
C ALA A 247 15.66 14.24 -18.72
N GLY A 248 14.41 14.23 -18.24
CA GLY A 248 14.06 13.62 -16.95
C GLY A 248 14.27 12.10 -16.91
N SER A 249 14.16 11.41 -18.06
CA SER A 249 14.44 9.96 -18.15
C SER A 249 15.94 9.67 -18.16
N PHE A 250 16.75 10.53 -18.79
CA PHE A 250 18.20 10.32 -18.95
C PHE A 250 19.02 10.92 -17.80
N LEU A 251 18.59 12.06 -17.24
CA LEU A 251 19.18 12.72 -16.07
C LEU A 251 18.61 12.18 -14.75
N GLY A 252 17.46 11.49 -14.80
CA GLY A 252 16.77 10.99 -13.60
C GLY A 252 17.59 10.00 -12.78
N GLN A 253 18.51 9.26 -13.40
CA GLN A 253 19.47 8.36 -12.73
C GLN A 253 20.57 9.08 -11.94
N PHE A 254 20.74 10.39 -12.14
CA PHE A 254 21.70 11.24 -11.43
C PHE A 254 21.02 12.17 -10.40
N LEU A 255 19.76 11.90 -10.06
CA LEU A 255 19.06 12.64 -9.01
C LEU A 255 19.41 12.06 -7.63
N PRO A 256 19.47 12.88 -6.56
CA PRO A 256 19.68 12.37 -5.21
C PRO A 256 18.59 11.35 -4.84
N GLY A 257 18.99 10.15 -4.41
CA GLY A 257 18.07 9.05 -4.09
C GLY A 257 17.65 8.17 -5.27
N THR A 258 18.49 8.05 -6.31
CA THR A 258 18.34 7.07 -7.39
C THR A 258 19.54 6.13 -7.56
N ASP A 259 20.41 6.05 -6.55
CA ASP A 259 21.54 5.11 -6.51
C ASP A 259 21.04 3.66 -6.62
N GLU A 260 21.83 2.73 -7.16
CA GLU A 260 21.37 1.35 -7.40
C GLU A 260 21.01 0.59 -6.10
N GLY A 261 21.59 0.99 -4.96
CA GLY A 261 21.20 0.52 -3.62
C GLY A 261 20.01 1.24 -2.97
N SER A 262 19.45 2.28 -3.60
CA SER A 262 18.29 3.00 -3.07
C SER A 262 16.99 2.24 -3.36
N ALA A 263 16.54 1.45 -2.38
CA ALA A 263 15.29 0.72 -2.47
C ALA A 263 14.11 1.67 -2.76
N ARG A 264 13.22 1.29 -3.68
CA ARG A 264 12.03 2.09 -4.00
C ARG A 264 11.16 2.25 -2.75
N ALA A 265 11.01 3.49 -2.28
CA ALA A 265 10.08 3.82 -1.20
C ALA A 265 8.62 3.49 -1.60
N VAL A 266 7.98 2.63 -0.80
CA VAL A 266 6.60 2.15 -0.94
C VAL A 266 6.06 2.00 0.47
N VAL A 267 4.75 2.13 0.72
CA VAL A 267 4.20 2.01 2.10
C VAL A 267 4.53 0.64 2.74
N ARG A 268 4.79 -0.39 1.91
CA ARG A 268 5.25 -1.71 2.33
C ARG A 268 6.67 -1.75 2.95
N SER A 269 7.59 -0.85 2.59
CA SER A 269 8.94 -0.85 3.18
C SER A 269 8.90 -0.44 4.66
N GLU A 270 8.06 0.54 4.99
CA GLU A 270 7.94 1.13 6.33
C GLU A 270 7.04 0.34 7.29
N LEU A 271 6.38 -0.72 6.82
CA LEU A 271 5.51 -1.54 7.66
C LEU A 271 6.32 -2.58 8.44
N THR A 272 6.24 -2.52 9.77
CA THR A 272 6.60 -3.62 10.65
C THR A 272 5.59 -4.76 10.47
N PRO A 273 6.02 -6.01 10.19
CA PRO A 273 5.14 -7.18 10.27
C PRO A 273 4.45 -7.26 11.65
N PRO A 274 3.25 -7.86 11.73
CA PRO A 274 2.55 -8.03 13.01
C PRO A 274 3.21 -9.05 13.94
N TYR A 275 4.09 -9.90 13.41
CA TYR A 275 4.90 -10.87 14.15
C TYR A 275 6.38 -10.48 14.06
N ASP A 276 6.97 -10.27 15.23
CA ASP A 276 8.41 -10.33 15.46
C ASP A 276 8.84 -11.81 15.30
N VAL A 277 9.81 -12.10 14.45
CA VAL A 277 10.31 -13.45 14.22
C VAL A 277 11.48 -13.79 15.14
N ALA A 278 12.19 -12.78 15.65
CA ALA A 278 13.21 -12.96 16.68
C ALA A 278 12.63 -13.43 18.03
N GLN A 279 11.32 -13.28 18.25
CA GLN A 279 10.63 -13.88 19.40
C GLN A 279 10.61 -15.43 19.38
N PHE A 280 10.79 -16.06 18.21
CA PHE A 280 10.80 -17.52 18.10
C PHE A 280 12.17 -18.09 18.49
N PRO A 281 12.23 -19.21 19.24
CA PRO A 281 13.49 -19.85 19.56
C PRO A 281 14.29 -20.21 18.30
N SER A 282 15.58 -19.84 18.29
CA SER A 282 16.50 -20.25 17.24
C SER A 282 16.52 -21.78 17.13
N PRO A 283 16.32 -22.36 15.93
CA PRO A 283 16.39 -23.80 15.76
C PRO A 283 17.80 -24.33 16.05
N LEU A 284 18.86 -23.53 15.83
CA LEU A 284 20.25 -23.90 16.10
C LEU A 284 20.51 -24.10 17.59
N ALA A 285 19.87 -23.31 18.47
CA ALA A 285 19.93 -23.55 19.91
C ALA A 285 19.25 -24.89 20.31
N GLY A 286 18.33 -25.38 19.46
CA GLY A 286 17.73 -26.70 19.55
C GLY A 286 18.50 -27.82 18.83
N PHE A 287 19.65 -27.55 18.20
CA PHE A 287 20.38 -28.54 17.37
C PHE A 287 20.65 -29.85 18.11
N ARG A 288 20.98 -29.77 19.41
CA ARG A 288 21.21 -30.94 20.28
C ARG A 288 20.03 -31.93 20.34
N LYS A 289 18.80 -31.52 20.02
CA LYS A 289 17.65 -32.44 19.87
C LYS A 289 17.98 -33.62 18.94
N TYR A 290 18.80 -33.37 17.92
CA TYR A 290 19.11 -34.28 16.83
C TYR A 290 20.49 -34.94 16.95
N THR A 291 21.15 -34.89 18.11
CA THR A 291 22.51 -35.42 18.35
C THR A 291 22.54 -36.47 19.46
N GLU A 292 23.51 -37.38 19.45
CA GLU A 292 23.71 -38.37 20.51
C GLU A 292 24.95 -38.00 21.39
N PRO A 293 24.87 -38.06 22.73
CA PRO A 293 23.77 -38.50 23.57
C PRO A 293 22.82 -37.36 23.98
N ASN A 294 21.53 -37.60 23.83
CA ASN A 294 20.47 -36.69 24.25
C ASN A 294 19.17 -37.41 24.65
N SER A 295 18.44 -36.83 25.59
CA SER A 295 17.16 -37.33 26.13
C SER A 295 15.97 -37.20 25.18
N ALA A 296 16.14 -36.58 24.01
CA ALA A 296 15.07 -36.45 23.01
C ALA A 296 14.98 -37.65 22.06
N GLU A 297 16.02 -38.50 22.00
CA GLU A 297 16.07 -39.75 21.22
C GLU A 297 15.76 -39.62 19.71
N LEU A 298 15.78 -38.40 19.15
CA LEU A 298 15.46 -38.15 17.73
C LEU A 298 16.56 -38.56 16.73
N TYR A 299 17.76 -38.93 17.19
CA TYR A 299 18.94 -39.16 16.33
C TYR A 299 18.69 -40.20 15.21
N ASP A 300 18.13 -41.37 15.57
CA ASP A 300 17.73 -42.44 14.65
C ASP A 300 16.20 -42.47 14.39
N THR A 301 15.48 -41.39 14.71
CA THR A 301 14.03 -41.29 14.47
C THR A 301 13.75 -40.54 13.16
N GLU A 302 12.86 -41.05 12.31
CA GLU A 302 12.37 -40.36 11.11
C GLU A 302 11.56 -39.12 11.53
N ILE A 303 12.13 -37.93 11.37
CA ILE A 303 11.50 -36.66 11.78
C ILE A 303 10.63 -36.05 10.68
N LEU A 304 10.96 -36.31 9.40
CA LEU A 304 10.27 -35.81 8.23
C LEU A 304 10.37 -36.86 7.12
N LYS A 305 9.33 -36.94 6.29
CA LYS A 305 9.32 -37.75 5.07
C LYS A 305 9.12 -36.87 3.85
N VAL A 306 10.15 -36.80 3.01
CA VAL A 306 10.27 -35.85 1.90
C VAL A 306 10.28 -36.60 0.57
N THR A 307 9.41 -36.23 -0.36
CA THR A 307 9.33 -36.83 -1.69
C THR A 307 9.34 -35.74 -2.77
N GLY A 308 9.87 -36.05 -3.96
CA GLY A 308 9.95 -35.11 -5.09
C GLY A 308 11.23 -34.25 -5.17
N LEU A 309 12.02 -34.16 -4.11
CA LEU A 309 13.36 -33.55 -4.17
C LEU A 309 14.43 -34.52 -4.70
N PRO A 310 15.46 -34.03 -5.42
CA PRO A 310 16.68 -34.78 -5.66
C PRO A 310 17.40 -35.15 -4.34
N ALA A 311 18.10 -36.28 -4.34
CA ALA A 311 18.89 -36.71 -3.18
C ALA A 311 20.05 -35.73 -2.92
N GLY A 312 20.29 -35.38 -1.65
CA GLY A 312 21.30 -34.40 -1.26
C GLY A 312 20.95 -32.93 -1.54
N THR A 313 19.72 -32.61 -1.97
CA THR A 313 19.22 -31.22 -1.94
C THR A 313 19.01 -30.79 -0.48
N PRO A 314 19.62 -29.69 -0.01
CA PRO A 314 19.44 -29.22 1.36
C PRO A 314 18.00 -28.71 1.58
N LEU A 315 17.31 -29.29 2.57
CA LEU A 315 16.01 -28.87 3.07
C LEU A 315 16.23 -27.93 4.26
N ARG A 316 16.02 -26.63 4.07
CA ARG A 316 16.24 -25.60 5.09
C ARG A 316 15.09 -25.57 6.09
N PHE A 317 15.40 -25.53 7.39
CA PHE A 317 14.43 -25.17 8.44
C PHE A 317 14.43 -23.66 8.64
N ALA A 318 15.60 -23.06 8.90
CA ALA A 318 15.75 -21.61 8.96
C ALA A 318 17.17 -21.15 8.61
N THR A 319 17.24 -20.00 7.97
CA THR A 319 18.44 -19.17 7.85
C THR A 319 18.51 -18.21 9.04
N LEU A 320 19.71 -18.07 9.60
CA LEU A 320 20.02 -17.32 10.81
C LEU A 320 21.05 -16.25 10.44
N ASP A 321 20.56 -15.04 10.19
CA ASP A 321 21.30 -13.89 9.69
C ASP A 321 21.53 -12.79 10.73
N SER A 322 21.04 -12.99 11.96
CA SER A 322 21.35 -12.16 13.13
C SER A 322 22.17 -12.93 14.16
N TYR A 323 23.13 -12.24 14.80
CA TYR A 323 23.88 -12.75 15.94
C TYR A 323 24.02 -11.67 17.01
N ASP A 324 23.46 -11.91 18.19
CA ASP A 324 23.42 -10.96 19.30
C ASP A 324 24.58 -11.15 20.32
N GLY A 325 25.45 -12.15 20.12
CA GLY A 325 26.49 -12.54 21.07
C GLY A 325 26.13 -13.72 21.97
N LEU A 326 24.86 -14.14 21.98
CA LEU A 326 24.36 -15.31 22.69
C LEU A 326 23.79 -16.37 21.73
N VAL A 327 23.05 -15.92 20.72
CA VAL A 327 22.27 -16.77 19.80
C VAL A 327 22.41 -16.28 18.35
N TRP A 328 22.57 -17.22 17.43
CA TRP A 328 22.32 -17.03 16.00
C TRP A 328 20.83 -17.21 15.75
N GLY A 329 20.14 -16.15 15.33
CA GLY A 329 18.69 -16.11 15.12
C GLY A 329 18.31 -15.61 13.73
N ALA A 330 17.06 -15.83 13.33
CA ALA A 330 16.50 -15.20 12.14
C ALA A 330 16.10 -13.75 12.47
N ALA A 331 16.49 -12.79 11.64
CA ALA A 331 16.07 -11.40 11.77
C ALA A 331 14.66 -11.16 11.20
N ASP A 332 13.90 -10.22 11.78
CA ASP A 332 12.62 -9.72 11.24
C ASP A 332 12.71 -9.28 9.77
N ARG A 333 13.89 -8.79 9.39
CA ARG A 333 14.25 -8.36 8.05
C ARG A 333 15.62 -8.91 7.69
N ALA A 334 15.74 -9.42 6.48
CA ALA A 334 17.01 -9.81 5.89
C ALA A 334 17.93 -8.59 5.70
N SER A 335 19.21 -8.83 5.39
CA SER A 335 20.20 -7.77 5.13
C SER A 335 19.84 -6.82 3.98
N ASP A 336 18.98 -7.25 3.03
CA ASP A 336 18.43 -6.42 1.96
C ASP A 336 17.16 -5.61 2.36
N GLY A 337 16.73 -5.73 3.62
CA GLY A 337 15.53 -5.11 4.16
C GLY A 337 14.22 -5.87 3.89
N THR A 338 14.26 -7.04 3.24
CA THR A 338 13.08 -7.90 3.00
C THR A 338 12.52 -8.43 4.32
N PRO A 339 11.27 -8.10 4.69
CA PRO A 339 10.63 -8.65 5.88
C PRO A 339 10.02 -10.03 5.63
N PHE A 340 9.66 -10.73 6.71
CA PHE A 340 8.67 -11.81 6.63
C PHE A 340 7.31 -11.26 6.16
N GLN A 341 6.68 -11.95 5.22
CA GLN A 341 5.37 -11.58 4.67
C GLN A 341 4.43 -12.79 4.64
N GLN A 342 3.13 -12.55 4.85
CA GLN A 342 2.12 -13.60 4.77
C GLN A 342 2.00 -14.10 3.33
N VAL A 343 1.98 -15.41 3.15
CA VAL A 343 2.13 -16.06 1.84
C VAL A 343 0.77 -16.29 1.19
N GLY A 344 0.67 -16.04 -0.12
CA GLY A 344 -0.49 -16.43 -0.91
C GLY A 344 -0.38 -17.87 -1.42
N SER A 345 -1.28 -18.26 -2.34
CA SER A 345 -1.20 -19.54 -3.05
C SER A 345 0.06 -19.70 -3.91
N ARG A 346 0.74 -18.60 -4.27
CA ARG A 346 1.91 -18.56 -5.16
C ARG A 346 2.87 -17.44 -4.78
N ILE A 347 4.14 -17.65 -5.09
CA ILE A 347 5.27 -16.75 -4.83
C ILE A 347 6.05 -16.59 -6.15
N ALA A 348 6.61 -15.42 -6.41
CA ALA A 348 7.51 -15.22 -7.54
C ALA A 348 8.93 -15.75 -7.21
N PRO A 349 9.54 -16.62 -8.03
CA PRO A 349 10.87 -17.15 -7.75
C PRO A 349 11.93 -16.04 -7.76
N ARG A 350 12.91 -16.12 -6.84
CA ARG A 350 14.12 -15.27 -6.85
C ARG A 350 15.15 -15.72 -7.86
N THR A 351 15.28 -17.03 -8.08
CA THR A 351 16.32 -17.63 -8.91
C THR A 351 15.77 -18.27 -10.17
N THR A 352 16.64 -18.53 -11.14
CA THR A 352 16.37 -19.35 -12.31
C THR A 352 17.00 -20.72 -12.13
N GLY A 353 16.29 -21.78 -12.50
CA GLY A 353 16.75 -23.15 -12.28
C GLY A 353 15.71 -24.15 -12.73
N LYS A 354 15.70 -25.32 -12.08
CA LYS A 354 14.78 -26.41 -12.36
C LYS A 354 13.58 -26.35 -11.42
N ASP A 355 12.37 -26.31 -12.00
CA ASP A 355 11.14 -26.44 -11.24
C ASP A 355 11.06 -27.83 -10.59
N VAL A 356 10.73 -27.87 -9.29
CA VAL A 356 10.43 -29.09 -8.53
C VAL A 356 9.15 -28.94 -7.74
N HIS A 357 8.45 -30.05 -7.56
CA HIS A 357 7.32 -30.17 -6.66
C HIS A 357 7.69 -31.21 -5.59
N ALA A 358 7.64 -30.80 -4.33
CA ALA A 358 7.99 -31.65 -3.20
C ALA A 358 6.81 -31.81 -2.24
N SER A 359 6.67 -32.99 -1.65
CA SER A 359 5.70 -33.26 -0.58
C SER A 359 6.44 -33.70 0.68
N VAL A 360 6.06 -33.11 1.81
CA VAL A 360 6.61 -33.38 3.14
C VAL A 360 5.49 -33.83 4.07
N THR A 361 5.71 -34.93 4.77
CA THR A 361 4.85 -35.44 5.84
C THR A 361 5.63 -35.51 7.14
N VAL A 362 5.01 -35.12 8.26
CA VAL A 362 5.60 -35.27 9.59
C VAL A 362 5.11 -36.59 10.21
N PRO A 363 5.99 -37.57 10.48
CA PRO A 363 5.60 -38.82 11.13
C PRO A 363 5.19 -38.62 12.60
N ASP A 364 4.51 -39.61 13.18
CA ASP A 364 4.22 -39.66 14.62
C ASP A 364 5.52 -39.61 15.44
N GLY A 365 5.62 -38.63 16.36
CA GLY A 365 6.85 -38.39 17.14
C GLY A 365 7.99 -37.72 16.38
N GLY A 366 7.73 -37.25 15.15
CA GLY A 366 8.70 -36.56 14.30
C GLY A 366 8.91 -35.08 14.65
N TYR A 367 9.05 -34.24 13.62
CA TYR A 367 9.31 -32.81 13.78
C TYR A 367 8.20 -32.06 14.52
N ASP A 368 8.58 -31.22 15.49
CA ASP A 368 7.70 -30.29 16.21
C ASP A 368 8.40 -28.92 16.27
N GLY A 369 7.79 -27.91 15.64
CA GLY A 369 8.36 -26.56 15.58
C GLY A 369 7.59 -25.58 14.71
N VAL A 370 7.91 -24.29 14.90
CA VAL A 370 7.31 -23.17 14.13
C VAL A 370 7.97 -22.97 12.77
N TRP A 371 9.17 -23.50 12.54
CA TRP A 371 9.88 -23.34 11.26
C TRP A 371 9.37 -24.38 10.27
N LEU A 372 9.07 -23.97 9.04
CA LEU A 372 8.55 -24.86 8.00
C LEU A 372 9.69 -25.32 7.07
N PRO A 373 10.07 -26.62 7.06
CA PRO A 373 11.14 -27.13 6.21
C PRO A 373 10.85 -26.93 4.71
N ILE A 374 11.75 -26.24 3.99
CA ILE A 374 11.54 -25.87 2.59
C ILE A 374 12.87 -25.86 1.80
N ALA A 375 12.84 -25.96 0.48
CA ALA A 375 14.05 -26.09 -0.35
C ALA A 375 14.04 -25.16 -1.58
N GLY A 376 15.23 -24.74 -2.03
CA GLY A 376 15.40 -23.86 -3.19
C GLY A 376 14.82 -22.46 -2.99
N SER A 377 14.33 -21.86 -4.09
CA SER A 377 13.50 -20.65 -4.04
C SER A 377 12.03 -21.04 -4.15
N THR A 378 11.26 -20.81 -3.07
CA THR A 378 9.91 -21.36 -2.95
C THR A 378 8.91 -20.57 -3.81
N THR A 379 8.11 -21.26 -4.63
CA THR A 379 7.12 -20.67 -5.55
C THR A 379 5.66 -20.95 -5.16
N GLY A 380 5.41 -21.85 -4.20
CA GLY A 380 4.09 -22.07 -3.61
C GLY A 380 4.16 -23.05 -2.44
N VAL A 381 3.22 -22.96 -1.49
CA VAL A 381 3.07 -23.90 -0.36
C VAL A 381 1.60 -24.24 -0.20
N HIS A 382 1.30 -25.53 -0.02
CA HIS A 382 -0.04 -26.08 0.08
C HIS A 382 -0.12 -27.09 1.22
N PHE A 383 -0.79 -26.74 2.32
CA PHE A 383 -1.06 -27.64 3.42
C PHE A 383 -2.21 -28.61 3.10
N THR A 384 -2.20 -29.77 3.74
CA THR A 384 -3.20 -30.83 3.58
C THR A 384 -3.56 -31.40 4.95
N GLY A 385 -4.70 -32.10 5.05
CA GLY A 385 -5.21 -32.62 6.32
C GLY A 385 -6.20 -31.67 7.01
N VAL A 386 -6.45 -31.88 8.30
CA VAL A 386 -7.52 -31.18 9.04
C VAL A 386 -7.13 -29.74 9.39
N ARG A 387 -5.84 -29.46 9.65
CA ARG A 387 -5.30 -28.14 10.00
C ARG A 387 -4.91 -27.30 8.77
N SER A 388 -5.28 -27.70 7.55
CA SER A 388 -4.76 -27.09 6.30
C SER A 388 -4.95 -25.58 6.24
N ASP A 389 -6.14 -25.12 6.61
CA ASP A 389 -6.54 -23.73 6.48
C ASP A 389 -5.89 -22.88 7.60
N ASP A 390 -5.84 -23.42 8.83
CA ASP A 390 -5.17 -22.78 9.98
C ASP A 390 -3.65 -22.60 9.73
N LEU A 391 -2.99 -23.63 9.17
CA LEU A 391 -1.56 -23.58 8.82
C LEU A 391 -1.30 -22.65 7.64
N ALA A 392 -2.19 -22.61 6.64
CA ALA A 392 -2.08 -21.71 5.49
C ALA A 392 -2.25 -20.24 5.89
N ASP A 393 -3.27 -19.91 6.69
CA ASP A 393 -3.49 -18.55 7.19
C ASP A 393 -2.35 -18.09 8.11
N ALA A 394 -1.70 -19.03 8.82
CA ALA A 394 -0.54 -18.77 9.67
C ALA A 394 0.81 -18.76 8.93
N LEU A 395 0.89 -18.99 7.61
CA LEU A 395 2.17 -19.07 6.90
C LEU A 395 2.79 -17.69 6.59
N TRP A 396 4.00 -17.48 7.09
CA TRP A 396 4.87 -16.35 6.75
C TRP A 396 6.17 -16.84 6.12
N LEU A 397 6.67 -16.13 5.11
CA LEU A 397 7.93 -16.42 4.41
C LEU A 397 8.75 -15.15 4.28
N ASN A 398 10.01 -15.21 4.68
CA ASN A 398 11.02 -14.27 4.21
C ASN A 398 11.70 -14.90 2.98
N THR A 399 11.42 -14.31 1.82
CA THR A 399 11.87 -14.82 0.54
C THR A 399 13.34 -14.48 0.24
N SER A 400 14.04 -13.68 1.06
CA SER A 400 15.49 -13.39 0.90
C SER A 400 16.37 -14.35 1.70
N THR A 401 15.86 -14.81 2.84
CA THR A 401 16.45 -15.87 3.65
C THR A 401 15.90 -17.26 3.29
N GLU A 402 14.95 -17.32 2.35
CA GLU A 402 14.18 -18.51 1.93
C GLU A 402 13.76 -19.36 3.14
N THR A 403 13.20 -18.67 4.15
CA THR A 403 12.85 -19.21 5.47
C THR A 403 11.37 -18.97 5.75
N ALA A 404 10.64 -20.04 6.02
CA ALA A 404 9.21 -20.01 6.34
C ALA A 404 8.96 -20.30 7.82
N VAL A 405 7.97 -19.61 8.38
CA VAL A 405 7.52 -19.75 9.77
C VAL A 405 6.00 -19.82 9.81
N VAL A 406 5.49 -20.75 10.63
CA VAL A 406 4.07 -21.01 10.88
C VAL A 406 3.86 -20.91 12.39
N PRO A 407 3.40 -19.77 12.93
CA PRO A 407 3.19 -19.58 14.37
C PRO A 407 2.12 -20.49 14.98
N ALA A 408 1.32 -21.18 14.16
CA ALA A 408 0.40 -22.23 14.59
C ALA A 408 1.10 -23.58 14.90
N THR A 409 2.42 -23.67 14.67
CA THR A 409 3.29 -24.84 14.87
C THR A 409 2.95 -26.02 13.96
N LEU A 410 3.97 -26.56 13.29
CA LEU A 410 3.85 -27.81 12.54
C LEU A 410 3.94 -28.98 13.53
N GLU A 411 2.94 -29.86 13.53
CA GLU A 411 2.80 -30.96 14.48
C GLU A 411 2.91 -32.34 13.79
N PRO A 412 3.25 -33.41 14.53
CA PRO A 412 3.16 -34.78 14.04
C PRO A 412 1.80 -35.11 13.41
N GLY A 413 1.82 -35.71 12.21
CA GLY A 413 0.63 -35.98 11.40
C GLY A 413 0.29 -34.90 10.37
N ASP A 414 0.84 -33.69 10.47
CA ASP A 414 0.67 -32.67 9.43
C ASP A 414 1.39 -33.07 8.12
N SER A 415 0.87 -32.58 6.98
CA SER A 415 1.45 -32.80 5.66
C SER A 415 1.24 -31.61 4.76
N TYR A 416 2.27 -31.24 3.99
CA TYR A 416 2.25 -30.12 3.05
C TYR A 416 3.05 -30.45 1.81
N SER A 417 2.75 -29.77 0.71
CA SER A 417 3.58 -29.75 -0.48
C SER A 417 4.04 -28.33 -0.79
N PHE A 418 5.16 -28.22 -1.49
CA PHE A 418 5.68 -26.95 -1.96
C PHE A 418 6.23 -27.07 -3.38
N ASP A 419 6.00 -26.02 -4.16
CA ASP A 419 6.66 -25.81 -5.45
C ASP A 419 7.91 -24.95 -5.20
N ALA A 420 9.01 -25.25 -5.88
CA ALA A 420 10.24 -24.48 -5.78
C ALA A 420 11.05 -24.50 -7.08
N VAL A 421 11.92 -23.51 -7.24
CA VAL A 421 12.98 -23.50 -8.26
C VAL A 421 14.30 -23.86 -7.59
N LEU A 422 14.89 -24.99 -7.98
CA LEU A 422 16.22 -25.40 -7.55
C LEU A 422 17.28 -24.85 -8.51
N ASP A 423 18.24 -24.11 -7.96
CA ASP A 423 19.50 -23.80 -8.63
C ASP A 423 20.59 -24.68 -8.02
N GLU A 424 20.91 -25.79 -8.68
CA GLU A 424 21.93 -26.75 -8.23
C GLU A 424 23.36 -26.16 -8.17
N THR A 425 23.58 -24.93 -8.66
CA THR A 425 24.85 -24.21 -8.49
C THR A 425 24.94 -23.43 -7.17
N SER A 426 23.83 -23.20 -6.46
CA SER A 426 23.80 -22.38 -5.25
C SER A 426 24.21 -23.12 -3.96
N TRP A 427 24.70 -24.35 -4.06
CA TRP A 427 25.28 -25.09 -2.95
C TRP A 427 26.41 -26.01 -3.40
N SER A 428 27.32 -26.34 -2.48
CA SER A 428 28.48 -27.18 -2.79
C SER A 428 28.84 -28.11 -1.62
N ALA A 429 28.91 -29.41 -1.89
CA ALA A 429 29.42 -30.43 -0.97
C ALA A 429 30.97 -30.51 -0.93
N LYS A 430 31.65 -29.77 -1.82
CA LYS A 430 33.11 -29.59 -1.83
C LYS A 430 33.40 -28.09 -1.85
N LEU A 431 34.39 -27.67 -1.07
CA LEU A 431 34.77 -26.27 -0.94
C LEU A 431 35.23 -25.71 -2.31
N PRO A 432 34.59 -24.66 -2.85
CA PRO A 432 34.99 -24.07 -4.14
C PRO A 432 36.43 -23.55 -4.11
N ALA A 433 37.15 -23.71 -5.23
CA ALA A 433 38.52 -23.21 -5.35
C ALA A 433 38.57 -21.68 -5.46
N ASP A 434 37.58 -21.10 -6.13
CA ASP A 434 37.38 -19.67 -6.34
C ASP A 434 35.89 -19.35 -6.25
N LEU A 435 35.54 -18.17 -5.74
CA LEU A 435 34.18 -17.66 -5.58
C LEU A 435 34.23 -16.13 -5.48
N ASP A 436 33.52 -15.44 -6.36
CA ASP A 436 33.44 -13.98 -6.37
C ASP A 436 32.49 -13.49 -5.25
N VAL A 437 33.04 -13.27 -4.06
CA VAL A 437 32.29 -12.92 -2.85
C VAL A 437 31.99 -11.44 -2.74
N ALA A 438 30.83 -11.11 -2.18
CA ALA A 438 30.48 -9.75 -1.80
C ALA A 438 31.39 -9.21 -0.68
N SER A 439 31.43 -7.89 -0.55
CA SER A 439 32.11 -7.19 0.54
C SER A 439 31.12 -6.43 1.42
N GLY A 440 31.49 -6.21 2.68
CA GLY A 440 30.65 -5.51 3.66
C GLY A 440 29.95 -6.40 4.68
N GLY A 441 30.53 -7.57 5.00
CA GLY A 441 30.07 -8.43 6.09
C GLY A 441 29.92 -7.64 7.39
N GLN A 442 28.75 -7.71 8.01
CA GLN A 442 28.44 -6.96 9.22
C GLN A 442 28.77 -7.79 10.45
N THR A 443 29.51 -7.19 11.39
CA THR A 443 29.74 -7.76 12.72
C THR A 443 29.26 -6.75 13.76
N VAL A 444 28.08 -6.99 14.34
CA VAL A 444 27.48 -6.08 15.35
C VAL A 444 28.18 -6.19 16.70
N GLN A 445 28.79 -7.36 16.97
CA GLN A 445 29.46 -7.69 18.23
C GLN A 445 30.98 -7.72 18.08
N ASP A 446 31.68 -7.53 19.21
CA ASP A 446 33.13 -7.69 19.27
C ASP A 446 33.52 -9.18 19.10
N THR A 447 34.14 -9.48 17.96
CA THR A 447 34.66 -10.82 17.61
C THR A 447 36.18 -10.88 17.63
N SER A 448 36.86 -9.92 18.29
CA SER A 448 38.32 -9.87 18.40
C SER A 448 38.99 -11.13 18.96
N PHE A 449 38.24 -11.97 19.70
CA PHE A 449 38.69 -13.29 20.13
C PHE A 449 39.08 -14.23 18.97
N LEU A 450 38.60 -13.96 17.74
CA LEU A 450 38.95 -14.69 16.54
C LEU A 450 40.30 -14.26 15.96
N ASP A 451 40.70 -12.99 16.10
CA ASP A 451 41.76 -12.35 15.31
C ASP A 451 43.08 -13.15 15.34
N ALA A 452 43.58 -13.48 16.53
CA ALA A 452 44.80 -14.27 16.70
C ALA A 452 44.73 -15.68 16.09
N ARG A 453 43.52 -16.24 15.93
CA ARG A 453 43.32 -17.55 15.30
C ARG A 453 43.12 -17.44 13.80
N LEU A 454 42.46 -16.38 13.32
CA LEU A 454 42.35 -16.04 11.90
C LEU A 454 43.75 -15.81 11.31
N ASP A 455 44.61 -15.04 11.96
CA ASP A 455 46.00 -14.84 11.52
C ASP A 455 46.76 -16.18 11.42
N ALA A 456 46.60 -17.05 12.43
CA ALA A 456 47.26 -18.35 12.46
C ALA A 456 46.74 -19.35 11.39
N TRP A 457 45.44 -19.32 11.07
CA TRP A 457 44.82 -20.23 10.11
C TRP A 457 44.92 -19.74 8.66
N THR A 458 45.00 -18.43 8.43
CA THR A 458 45.02 -17.85 7.08
C THR A 458 46.41 -17.76 6.46
N GLY A 459 47.47 -17.68 7.28
CA GLY A 459 48.85 -17.77 6.81
C GLY A 459 49.22 -16.65 5.83
N GLN A 460 49.47 -17.01 4.56
CA GLN A 460 49.82 -16.08 3.47
C GLN A 460 48.68 -15.87 2.45
N ALA A 461 47.46 -16.30 2.74
CA ALA A 461 46.31 -16.09 1.85
C ALA A 461 46.06 -14.60 1.58
N GLY A 462 45.90 -14.24 0.30
CA GLY A 462 45.79 -12.85 -0.15
C GLY A 462 44.36 -12.34 -0.14
N SER A 463 43.43 -13.08 -0.74
CA SER A 463 42.03 -12.66 -0.87
C SER A 463 41.18 -13.06 0.34
N PRO A 464 40.07 -12.35 0.65
CA PRO A 464 39.15 -12.75 1.72
C PRO A 464 38.60 -14.17 1.54
N TRP A 465 38.31 -14.58 0.29
CA TRP A 465 37.82 -15.93 -0.01
C TRP A 465 38.90 -17.00 0.26
N GLU A 466 40.14 -16.79 -0.18
CA GLU A 466 41.28 -17.69 0.13
C GLU A 466 41.48 -17.85 1.64
N LYS A 467 41.30 -16.77 2.41
CA LYS A 467 41.36 -16.78 3.87
C LYS A 467 40.25 -17.66 4.48
N LEU A 468 39.01 -17.48 4.04
CA LEU A 468 37.88 -18.31 4.49
C LEU A 468 38.06 -19.79 4.12
N VAL A 469 38.59 -20.05 2.91
CA VAL A 469 38.93 -21.40 2.43
C VAL A 469 40.04 -22.04 3.26
N ALA A 470 41.05 -21.29 3.69
CA ALA A 470 42.10 -21.78 4.58
C ALA A 470 41.54 -22.16 5.96
N ILE A 471 40.69 -21.32 6.54
CA ILE A 471 40.01 -21.58 7.82
C ILE A 471 39.15 -22.84 7.75
N ALA A 472 38.31 -22.98 6.72
CA ALA A 472 37.47 -24.17 6.53
C ALA A 472 38.31 -25.46 6.39
N LYS A 473 39.41 -25.41 5.63
CA LYS A 473 40.36 -26.54 5.53
C LYS A 473 40.98 -26.89 6.88
N THR A 474 41.40 -25.91 7.68
CA THR A 474 41.97 -26.15 9.01
C THR A 474 40.93 -26.75 9.97
N MET A 475 39.67 -26.30 9.92
CA MET A 475 38.58 -26.88 10.70
C MET A 475 38.37 -28.37 10.37
N THR A 476 38.35 -28.75 9.08
CA THR A 476 38.26 -30.16 8.65
C THR A 476 39.51 -30.97 8.99
N GLN A 477 40.70 -30.44 8.76
CA GLN A 477 41.96 -31.20 8.85
C GLN A 477 42.45 -31.38 10.28
N ASP A 478 42.41 -30.33 11.11
CA ASP A 478 42.96 -30.34 12.47
C ASP A 478 41.89 -30.60 13.53
N GLY A 479 40.66 -30.12 13.30
CA GLY A 479 39.53 -30.26 14.22
C GLY A 479 39.08 -31.70 14.48
N ALA A 480 38.22 -31.86 15.50
CA ALA A 480 37.59 -33.11 15.90
C ALA A 480 36.07 -32.91 16.06
N TYR A 481 35.30 -33.97 15.84
CA TYR A 481 33.84 -33.96 15.93
C TYR A 481 33.35 -34.54 17.27
N THR A 482 32.47 -33.82 17.98
CA THR A 482 31.85 -34.28 19.22
C THR A 482 30.57 -33.50 19.53
N ASP A 483 29.50 -34.24 19.85
CA ASP A 483 28.22 -33.70 20.33
C ASP A 483 28.19 -33.51 21.87
N GLY A 484 29.33 -33.71 22.52
CA GLY A 484 29.45 -33.89 23.96
C GLY A 484 29.24 -35.35 24.38
N GLY A 485 29.70 -35.68 25.59
CA GLY A 485 29.65 -37.04 26.13
C GLY A 485 28.53 -37.29 27.13
N THR A 486 28.28 -38.57 27.41
CA THR A 486 27.55 -38.99 28.63
C THR A 486 28.33 -38.56 29.88
N PRO A 487 27.74 -38.52 31.09
CA PRO A 487 28.44 -38.11 32.32
C PRO A 487 29.72 -38.91 32.64
N ASN A 488 29.82 -40.14 32.10
CA ASN A 488 30.95 -41.05 32.26
C ASN A 488 31.94 -41.01 31.08
N SER A 489 31.59 -40.36 29.96
CA SER A 489 32.49 -40.13 28.82
C SER A 489 33.39 -38.92 29.08
N TYR A 490 34.60 -38.95 28.52
CA TYR A 490 35.47 -37.79 28.51
C TYR A 490 34.86 -36.63 27.71
N GLU A 491 34.10 -36.91 26.64
CA GLU A 491 33.51 -35.88 25.76
C GLU A 491 32.55 -34.92 26.50
N LYS A 492 32.14 -35.19 27.76
CA LYS A 492 31.27 -34.34 28.59
C LYS A 492 31.75 -32.90 28.79
N VAL A 493 33.05 -32.62 28.63
CA VAL A 493 33.62 -31.26 28.78
C VAL A 493 33.25 -30.35 27.61
N TYR A 494 32.84 -30.91 26.47
CA TYR A 494 32.37 -30.19 25.29
C TYR A 494 30.88 -29.87 25.44
N LEU A 495 30.60 -28.68 25.98
CA LEU A 495 29.24 -28.19 26.17
C LEU A 495 28.58 -27.82 24.83
N PRO A 496 27.24 -27.83 24.71
CA PRO A 496 26.54 -27.28 23.54
C PRO A 496 26.55 -25.75 23.56
N GLY A 497 25.96 -25.13 22.54
CA GLY A 497 25.77 -23.69 22.45
C GLY A 497 26.74 -23.00 21.49
N HIS A 498 26.33 -21.80 21.07
CA HIS A 498 27.08 -20.92 20.16
C HIS A 498 27.15 -19.47 20.67
N ALA A 499 26.97 -19.26 21.98
CA ALA A 499 27.22 -17.96 22.62
C ALA A 499 28.70 -17.57 22.56
N LEU A 500 29.00 -16.27 22.64
CA LEU A 500 30.36 -15.71 22.49
C LEU A 500 31.38 -16.36 23.43
N SER A 501 31.00 -16.61 24.69
CA SER A 501 31.84 -17.31 25.67
C SER A 501 32.14 -18.76 25.29
N ARG A 502 31.16 -19.46 24.69
CA ARG A 502 31.29 -20.85 24.24
C ARG A 502 32.12 -20.98 22.97
N LEU A 503 31.94 -20.05 22.02
CA LEU A 503 32.73 -19.96 20.79
C LEU A 503 34.17 -19.51 21.07
N SER A 504 34.37 -18.55 21.97
CA SER A 504 35.71 -18.14 22.43
C SER A 504 36.47 -19.32 23.05
N ARG A 505 35.82 -20.13 23.90
CA ARG A 505 36.42 -21.36 24.42
C ARG A 505 36.67 -22.43 23.34
N PHE A 506 35.77 -22.57 22.36
CA PHE A 506 35.96 -23.48 21.23
C PHE A 506 37.20 -23.11 20.41
N VAL A 507 37.36 -21.85 20.04
CA VAL A 507 38.48 -21.35 19.22
C VAL A 507 39.81 -21.32 20.00
N GLY A 508 39.75 -21.04 21.31
CA GLY A 508 40.89 -21.03 22.23
C GLY A 508 41.36 -22.42 22.70
N SER A 509 40.74 -23.50 22.24
CA SER A 509 41.20 -24.87 22.50
C SER A 509 42.42 -25.22 21.62
N THR A 510 43.26 -26.14 22.11
CA THR A 510 44.47 -26.59 21.38
C THR A 510 44.10 -27.33 20.09
N GLN A 511 43.03 -28.11 20.12
CA GLN A 511 42.37 -28.72 18.98
C GLN A 511 40.88 -28.36 19.03
N LEU A 512 40.34 -27.86 17.91
CA LEU A 512 38.91 -27.58 17.79
C LEU A 512 38.11 -28.86 18.03
N ALA A 513 37.08 -28.79 18.89
CA ALA A 513 36.24 -29.93 19.24
C ALA A 513 34.80 -29.47 19.54
N GLY A 514 33.87 -29.94 18.72
CA GLY A 514 32.44 -29.59 18.74
C GLY A 514 31.70 -30.25 17.58
N ASN A 515 30.47 -29.84 17.31
CA ASN A 515 29.65 -30.34 16.21
C ASN A 515 29.23 -29.21 15.25
N ASP A 516 28.31 -29.51 14.32
CA ASP A 516 27.77 -28.59 13.32
C ASP A 516 27.47 -27.18 13.89
N GLU A 517 26.92 -27.10 15.11
CA GLU A 517 26.59 -25.85 15.80
C GLU A 517 27.81 -24.94 16.00
N GLN A 518 28.89 -25.45 16.62
CA GLN A 518 30.06 -24.60 16.91
C GLN A 518 30.86 -24.29 15.64
N TYR A 519 31.00 -25.25 14.73
CA TYR A 519 31.77 -25.06 13.50
C TYR A 519 31.09 -24.07 12.54
N ALA A 520 29.79 -24.23 12.26
CA ALA A 520 29.06 -23.32 11.37
C ALA A 520 28.98 -21.90 11.95
N ALA A 521 28.68 -21.76 13.25
CA ALA A 521 28.64 -20.46 13.92
C ALA A 521 30.02 -19.77 13.91
N THR A 522 31.11 -20.50 14.14
CA THR A 522 32.47 -19.93 14.11
C THR A 522 32.88 -19.53 12.70
N LEU A 523 32.58 -20.35 11.68
CA LEU A 523 32.93 -20.06 10.29
C LEU A 523 32.14 -18.85 9.74
N ALA A 524 30.88 -18.69 10.11
CA ALA A 524 30.10 -17.49 9.77
C ALA A 524 30.60 -16.22 10.50
N LEU A 525 31.01 -16.30 11.78
CA LEU A 525 31.65 -15.16 12.43
C LEU A 525 33.00 -14.81 11.79
N ALA A 526 33.79 -15.82 11.39
CA ALA A 526 35.05 -15.63 10.68
C ALA A 526 34.85 -14.97 9.29
N GLY A 527 33.84 -15.40 8.52
CA GLY A 527 33.50 -14.80 7.23
C GLY A 527 33.13 -13.32 7.37
N ASN A 528 32.22 -13.00 8.28
CA ASN A 528 31.83 -11.61 8.57
C ASN A 528 33.00 -10.76 9.06
N ARG A 529 33.88 -11.32 9.91
CA ARG A 529 35.11 -10.64 10.38
C ARG A 529 36.13 -10.39 9.27
N LEU A 530 36.18 -11.26 8.25
CA LEU A 530 36.95 -11.06 7.01
C LEU A 530 36.28 -10.10 6.01
N GLY A 531 35.12 -9.54 6.34
CA GLY A 531 34.36 -8.61 5.51
C GLY A 531 33.47 -9.28 4.46
N ILE A 532 33.30 -10.60 4.51
CA ILE A 532 32.42 -11.37 3.62
C ILE A 532 31.06 -11.54 4.29
N PRO A 533 29.93 -11.11 3.67
CA PRO A 533 28.60 -11.37 4.22
C PRO A 533 28.34 -12.88 4.31
N THR A 534 28.15 -13.37 5.53
CA THR A 534 27.95 -14.80 5.81
C THR A 534 26.89 -15.02 6.88
N ARG A 535 26.13 -16.10 6.77
CA ARG A 535 25.01 -16.44 7.67
C ARG A 535 24.97 -17.94 7.94
N VAL A 536 24.44 -18.33 9.10
CA VAL A 536 24.28 -19.74 9.46
C VAL A 536 22.92 -20.23 8.96
N VAL A 537 22.82 -21.49 8.57
CA VAL A 537 21.55 -22.12 8.19
C VAL A 537 21.45 -23.47 8.87
N MET A 538 20.27 -23.79 9.40
CA MET A 538 19.96 -25.12 9.91
C MET A 538 18.87 -25.77 9.06
N GLY A 539 18.99 -27.07 8.85
CA GLY A 539 18.04 -27.88 8.09
C GLY A 539 18.47 -29.34 8.05
N ALA A 540 17.95 -30.10 7.09
CA ALA A 540 18.32 -31.49 6.86
C ALA A 540 18.83 -31.72 5.43
N ILE A 541 19.65 -32.76 5.25
CA ILE A 541 20.16 -33.16 3.93
C ILE A 541 19.64 -34.58 3.63
N PRO A 542 18.42 -34.73 3.07
CA PRO A 542 17.79 -36.03 2.81
C PRO A 542 18.65 -36.97 1.97
N GLN A 543 18.79 -38.20 2.46
CA GLN A 543 19.42 -39.31 1.73
C GLN A 543 18.48 -39.87 0.65
N SER A 544 19.02 -40.76 -0.20
CA SER A 544 18.23 -41.44 -1.24
C SER A 544 17.13 -42.31 -0.62
N GLY A 545 15.87 -41.93 -0.80
CA GLY A 545 14.70 -42.64 -0.24
C GLY A 545 13.70 -41.71 0.44
N GLY A 546 14.11 -40.50 0.81
CA GLY A 546 13.22 -39.45 1.29
C GLY A 546 12.89 -39.48 2.78
N SER A 547 13.26 -40.53 3.50
CA SER A 547 13.35 -40.50 4.97
C SER A 547 14.38 -39.44 5.38
N VAL A 548 14.03 -38.61 6.37
CA VAL A 548 14.95 -37.70 7.04
C VAL A 548 14.96 -38.07 8.51
N GLU A 549 16.10 -38.56 8.99
CA GLU A 549 16.29 -38.89 10.41
C GLU A 549 16.98 -37.72 11.13
N GLY A 550 16.94 -37.69 12.47
CA GLY A 550 17.61 -36.64 13.24
C GLY A 550 19.09 -36.49 12.87
N LYS A 551 19.81 -37.59 12.64
CA LYS A 551 21.23 -37.56 12.24
C LYS A 551 21.54 -36.91 10.90
N ASP A 552 20.52 -36.75 10.02
CA ASP A 552 20.60 -36.02 8.74
C ASP A 552 20.35 -34.50 8.92
N VAL A 553 20.04 -34.05 10.15
CA VAL A 553 19.95 -32.63 10.50
C VAL A 553 21.35 -32.06 10.69
N HIS A 554 21.57 -30.90 10.06
CA HIS A 554 22.86 -30.26 9.92
C HIS A 554 22.75 -28.75 10.08
N ALA A 555 23.88 -28.13 10.44
CA ALA A 555 24.08 -26.69 10.31
C ALA A 555 25.18 -26.41 9.28
N TRP A 556 24.94 -25.44 8.40
CA TRP A 556 25.86 -25.04 7.33
C TRP A 556 25.98 -23.52 7.23
N VAL A 557 26.89 -23.04 6.38
CA VAL A 557 27.15 -21.61 6.20
C VAL A 557 26.79 -21.19 4.78
N GLU A 558 26.08 -20.08 4.66
CA GLU A 558 25.86 -19.41 3.38
C GLU A 558 26.75 -18.17 3.25
N VAL A 559 27.29 -17.97 2.06
CA VAL A 559 28.21 -16.89 1.70
C VAL A 559 27.60 -16.07 0.57
N GLN A 560 27.61 -14.75 0.67
CA GLN A 560 27.04 -13.91 -0.39
C GLN A 560 28.04 -13.69 -1.54
N GLU A 561 27.60 -13.95 -2.76
CA GLU A 561 28.30 -13.63 -4.01
C GLU A 561 28.20 -12.13 -4.35
N SER A 562 29.13 -11.61 -5.16
CA SER A 562 29.15 -10.21 -5.64
C SER A 562 27.87 -9.79 -6.37
N ASN A 563 27.19 -10.75 -7.00
CA ASN A 563 25.91 -10.61 -7.70
C ASN A 563 24.68 -10.58 -6.76
N GLY A 564 24.89 -10.72 -5.44
CA GLY A 564 23.86 -10.68 -4.39
C GLY A 564 23.24 -12.03 -4.04
N ARG A 565 23.52 -13.12 -4.78
CA ARG A 565 23.09 -14.49 -4.48
C ARG A 565 23.80 -15.05 -3.25
N TRP A 566 23.22 -16.10 -2.67
CA TRP A 566 23.81 -16.83 -1.55
C TRP A 566 24.22 -18.23 -1.98
N HIS A 567 25.48 -18.57 -1.71
CA HIS A 567 26.08 -19.87 -1.99
C HIS A 567 26.27 -20.67 -0.70
N ALA A 568 25.67 -21.85 -0.61
CA ALA A 568 25.72 -22.70 0.59
C ALA A 568 26.94 -23.63 0.60
N LEU A 569 27.78 -23.47 1.61
CA LEU A 569 28.90 -24.35 1.95
C LEU A 569 28.37 -25.44 2.89
N LEU A 570 28.06 -26.61 2.33
CA LEU A 570 27.49 -27.74 3.07
C LEU A 570 28.49 -28.28 4.13
N PRO A 571 28.02 -29.02 5.16
CA PRO A 571 28.85 -29.37 6.31
C PRO A 571 30.16 -30.10 5.95
N SER A 572 30.15 -30.90 4.88
CA SER A 572 31.31 -31.60 4.33
C SER A 572 32.45 -30.70 3.81
N THR A 573 32.25 -29.38 3.70
CA THR A 573 33.30 -28.44 3.26
C THR A 573 34.12 -27.85 4.41
N PHE A 574 33.69 -28.00 5.66
CA PHE A 574 34.34 -27.38 6.83
C PHE A 574 34.32 -28.22 8.11
N LEU A 575 33.46 -29.24 8.23
CA LEU A 575 33.50 -30.17 9.37
C LEU A 575 34.66 -31.17 9.25
N PRO A 576 35.22 -31.62 10.37
CA PRO A 576 36.02 -32.85 10.41
C PRO A 576 35.12 -34.09 10.26
N ASP A 577 35.72 -35.24 9.93
CA ASP A 577 35.02 -36.52 9.90
C ASP A 577 34.37 -36.82 11.28
N ARG A 578 33.11 -37.27 11.29
CA ARG A 578 32.37 -37.61 12.53
C ARG A 578 33.07 -38.71 13.35
N ASN A 579 33.90 -39.55 12.72
CA ASN A 579 34.71 -40.56 13.39
C ASN A 579 35.97 -40.00 14.07
N LYS A 580 36.38 -38.77 13.76
CA LYS A 580 37.59 -38.13 14.31
C LYS A 580 37.30 -37.49 15.66
N LYS A 581 37.32 -38.30 16.72
CA LYS A 581 37.05 -37.88 18.10
C LYS A 581 38.18 -37.05 18.73
N PRO A 582 37.90 -36.21 19.76
CA PRO A 582 38.91 -35.40 20.44
C PRO A 582 39.93 -36.25 21.23
N ASN A 583 41.16 -35.74 21.39
CA ASN A 583 42.23 -36.47 22.08
C ASN A 583 42.09 -36.46 23.61
N GLU A 584 42.01 -37.65 24.24
CA GLU A 584 41.86 -37.83 25.70
C GLU A 584 42.89 -37.05 26.56
N GLN A 585 44.12 -36.89 26.07
CA GLN A 585 45.17 -36.19 26.81
C GLN A 585 44.87 -34.69 27.00
N GLN A 586 44.07 -34.08 26.13
CA GLN A 586 43.71 -32.66 26.23
C GLN A 586 42.76 -32.37 27.39
N LEU A 587 42.01 -33.39 27.86
CA LEU A 587 41.14 -33.22 29.02
C LEU A 587 41.89 -32.88 30.28
N LYS A 588 43.11 -33.41 30.48
CA LYS A 588 43.92 -33.01 31.63
C LYS A 588 44.26 -31.52 31.63
N SER A 589 44.27 -30.86 30.46
CA SER A 589 44.43 -29.40 30.34
C SER A 589 43.09 -28.66 30.45
N GLU A 590 42.03 -29.15 29.81
CA GLU A 590 40.71 -28.50 29.87
C GLU A 590 40.01 -28.66 31.23
N GLU A 591 40.11 -29.81 31.89
CA GLU A 591 39.65 -30.02 33.27
C GLU A 591 40.44 -29.15 34.26
N GLN A 592 41.74 -28.93 34.03
CA GLN A 592 42.53 -27.97 34.84
C GLN A 592 42.06 -26.52 34.65
N LYS A 593 41.62 -26.13 33.45
CA LYS A 593 41.01 -24.80 33.21
C LYS A 593 39.62 -24.68 33.85
N VAL A 594 38.80 -25.74 33.80
CA VAL A 594 37.45 -25.75 34.40
C VAL A 594 37.49 -25.81 35.92
N GLY A 595 38.36 -26.64 36.50
CA GLY A 595 38.48 -26.81 37.95
C GLY A 595 39.06 -25.60 38.70
N ALA A 596 39.57 -24.60 37.98
CA ALA A 596 40.17 -23.41 38.57
C ALA A 596 39.16 -22.29 38.92
N GLN A 597 37.90 -22.36 38.46
CA GLN A 597 36.90 -21.33 38.75
C GLN A 597 35.52 -21.91 39.07
N VAL A 598 34.89 -21.29 40.08
CA VAL A 598 33.56 -21.56 40.67
C VAL A 598 33.56 -22.61 41.81
N PRO A 599 33.82 -22.18 43.06
CA PRO A 599 33.16 -22.79 44.21
C PRO A 599 31.63 -22.69 44.00
N PRO A 600 30.84 -23.74 44.25
CA PRO A 600 29.39 -23.63 44.10
C PRO A 600 28.88 -22.52 45.02
N PRO A 601 28.13 -21.52 44.52
CA PRO A 601 27.46 -20.57 45.39
C PRO A 601 26.54 -21.36 46.32
N ALA A 602 26.59 -21.06 47.62
CA ALA A 602 25.74 -21.72 48.60
C ALA A 602 24.28 -21.61 48.16
N GLY A 603 23.59 -22.75 48.11
CA GLY A 603 22.22 -22.83 47.59
C GLY A 603 21.26 -21.99 48.41
N VAL A 604 21.05 -20.74 48.01
CA VAL A 604 19.96 -19.91 48.50
C VAL A 604 18.70 -20.44 47.82
N ASN A 605 17.89 -21.20 48.57
CA ASN A 605 16.61 -21.69 48.07
C ASN A 605 15.81 -20.50 47.51
N PRO A 606 15.32 -20.57 46.25
CA PRO A 606 14.39 -19.56 45.78
C PRO A 606 13.16 -19.57 46.70
N PRO A 607 12.60 -18.41 47.07
CA PRO A 607 11.37 -18.39 47.85
C PRO A 607 10.28 -19.14 47.08
N SER A 608 9.65 -20.10 47.76
CA SER A 608 8.63 -20.95 47.17
C SER A 608 7.42 -20.10 46.76
N VAL A 609 7.33 -19.80 45.47
CA VAL A 609 6.08 -19.32 44.84
C VAL A 609 5.21 -20.52 44.47
N LEU A 610 4.91 -21.36 45.47
CA LEU A 610 3.73 -22.22 45.46
C LEU A 610 2.48 -21.35 45.66
N GLN A 611 2.14 -20.59 44.64
CA GLN A 611 0.82 -19.98 44.45
C GLN A 611 0.35 -20.18 43.00
N GLY A 612 0.19 -21.46 42.65
CA GLY A 612 -0.83 -21.89 41.69
C GLY A 612 -2.23 -21.84 42.32
N PRO A 613 -3.32 -21.82 41.54
CA PRO A 613 -4.51 -21.07 41.91
C PRO A 613 -5.63 -21.87 42.59
N ASP A 614 -5.51 -22.07 43.91
CA ASP A 614 -6.53 -22.75 44.72
C ASP A 614 -7.47 -21.75 45.43
N GLN A 615 -8.41 -21.15 44.70
CA GLN A 615 -9.82 -20.96 45.11
C GLN A 615 -10.60 -20.04 44.15
N ALA A 616 -11.40 -20.65 43.27
CA ALA A 616 -12.61 -20.03 42.71
C ALA A 616 -13.66 -21.07 42.26
N GLN A 617 -13.81 -22.18 43.00
CA GLN A 617 -15.07 -22.94 42.93
C GLN A 617 -16.16 -22.13 43.62
N ASN A 618 -16.90 -21.34 42.87
CA ASN A 618 -18.24 -20.89 43.27
C ASN A 618 -19.08 -20.39 42.08
N ALA A 619 -20.38 -20.63 42.17
CA ALA A 619 -21.44 -20.11 41.29
C ALA A 619 -21.43 -20.56 39.81
N THR A 620 -21.92 -21.79 39.59
CA THR A 620 -22.80 -22.09 38.45
C THR A 620 -24.11 -21.29 38.56
N ASP A 621 -24.04 -19.98 38.31
CA ASP A 621 -25.22 -19.12 38.27
C ASP A 621 -25.41 -18.59 36.83
N ILE A 622 -26.07 -19.40 35.99
CA ILE A 622 -26.47 -19.01 34.62
C ILE A 622 -27.63 -18.01 34.71
N LYS A 623 -27.33 -16.82 35.25
CA LYS A 623 -28.17 -15.64 35.10
C LYS A 623 -28.20 -15.29 33.63
N LYS A 624 -29.30 -15.65 32.96
CA LYS A 624 -29.65 -15.17 31.61
C LYS A 624 -29.44 -13.65 31.56
N LYS A 625 -28.31 -13.22 30.98
CA LYS A 625 -28.00 -11.81 30.73
C LYS A 625 -29.19 -11.23 29.98
N LYS A 626 -29.92 -10.29 30.61
CA LYS A 626 -31.04 -9.61 29.94
C LYS A 626 -30.48 -9.01 28.66
N ARG A 627 -30.98 -9.48 27.51
CA ARG A 627 -30.53 -9.03 26.18
C ARG A 627 -30.69 -7.52 26.14
N ASN A 628 -29.56 -6.82 26.07
CA ASN A 628 -29.56 -5.37 25.93
C ASN A 628 -30.00 -5.07 24.49
N PRO A 629 -31.10 -4.32 24.24
CA PRO A 629 -31.63 -4.15 22.88
C PRO A 629 -30.67 -3.39 21.94
N LEU A 630 -29.60 -2.79 22.48
CA LEU A 630 -28.55 -2.07 21.76
C LEU A 630 -27.27 -2.91 21.51
N ASP A 631 -27.23 -4.18 21.94
CA ASP A 631 -26.07 -5.05 21.72
C ASP A 631 -26.12 -5.67 20.31
N ILE A 632 -25.41 -5.03 19.37
CA ILE A 632 -25.48 -5.33 17.92
C ILE A 632 -25.14 -6.80 17.64
N GLY A 633 -24.20 -7.39 18.39
CA GLY A 633 -23.79 -8.79 18.23
C GLY A 633 -24.88 -9.82 18.60
N ALA A 634 -25.91 -9.41 19.35
CA ALA A 634 -27.02 -10.28 19.76
C ALA A 634 -28.23 -10.23 18.81
N TRP A 635 -28.18 -9.42 17.75
CA TRP A 635 -29.27 -9.29 16.78
C TRP A 635 -29.24 -10.43 15.74
N PRO A 636 -30.41 -10.88 15.24
CA PRO A 636 -30.46 -11.80 14.10
C PRO A 636 -29.69 -11.22 12.88
N LEU A 637 -28.98 -12.08 12.15
CA LEU A 637 -28.13 -11.68 11.01
C LEU A 637 -28.89 -10.81 9.99
N TRP A 638 -30.17 -11.11 9.71
CA TRP A 638 -31.01 -10.32 8.81
C TRP A 638 -31.26 -8.89 9.30
N LEU A 639 -31.33 -8.68 10.61
CA LEU A 639 -31.55 -7.35 11.21
C LEU A 639 -30.24 -6.55 11.24
N GLN A 640 -29.11 -7.20 11.50
CA GLN A 640 -27.77 -6.60 11.34
C GLN A 640 -27.55 -6.15 9.89
N LEU A 641 -27.82 -7.02 8.92
CA LEU A 641 -27.74 -6.71 7.49
C LEU A 641 -28.69 -5.57 7.10
N LEU A 642 -29.94 -5.56 7.58
CA LEU A 642 -30.89 -4.48 7.32
C LEU A 642 -30.41 -3.13 7.88
N VAL A 643 -29.91 -3.09 9.11
CA VAL A 643 -29.44 -1.84 9.74
C VAL A 643 -28.15 -1.35 9.08
N LEU A 644 -27.23 -2.25 8.72
CA LEU A 644 -25.99 -1.90 8.01
C LEU A 644 -26.27 -1.42 6.56
N ALA A 645 -27.12 -2.12 5.83
CA ALA A 645 -27.39 -1.83 4.41
C ALA A 645 -28.40 -0.69 4.18
N LEU A 646 -29.28 -0.39 5.15
CA LEU A 646 -30.34 0.62 5.00
C LEU A 646 -30.18 1.80 5.97
N LEU A 647 -30.02 1.54 7.27
CA LEU A 647 -30.07 2.60 8.29
C LEU A 647 -28.77 3.41 8.34
N LEU A 648 -27.60 2.76 8.25
CA LEU A 648 -26.30 3.43 8.19
C LEU A 648 -26.18 4.40 6.99
N PRO A 649 -26.47 4.02 5.73
CA PRO A 649 -26.40 4.97 4.60
C PRO A 649 -27.47 6.07 4.68
N ILE A 650 -28.66 5.82 5.27
CA ILE A 650 -29.65 6.88 5.52
C ILE A 650 -29.16 7.86 6.59
N LEU A 651 -28.54 7.38 7.67
CA LEU A 651 -27.96 8.24 8.71
C LEU A 651 -26.80 9.08 8.16
N LEU A 652 -25.94 8.47 7.35
CA LEU A 652 -24.84 9.17 6.66
C LEU A 652 -25.36 10.21 5.66
N LEU A 653 -26.45 9.90 4.93
CA LEU A 653 -27.16 10.87 4.08
C LEU A 653 -27.66 12.08 4.86
N LEU A 654 -28.31 11.86 6.00
CA LEU A 654 -28.82 12.92 6.86
C LEU A 654 -27.68 13.75 7.47
N LEU A 655 -26.59 13.11 7.90
CA LEU A 655 -25.39 13.77 8.43
C LEU A 655 -24.72 14.65 7.36
N VAL A 656 -24.51 14.13 6.15
CA VAL A 656 -23.94 14.91 5.03
C VAL A 656 -24.86 16.06 4.63
N HIS A 657 -26.18 15.84 4.58
CA HIS A 657 -27.14 16.92 4.33
C HIS A 657 -27.04 18.02 5.40
N ALA A 658 -27.06 17.65 6.68
CA ALA A 658 -26.93 18.58 7.81
C ALA A 658 -25.59 19.34 7.77
N LEU A 659 -24.48 18.65 7.46
CA LEU A 659 -23.16 19.25 7.31
C LEU A 659 -23.11 20.27 6.18
N ILE A 660 -23.69 19.98 5.01
CA ILE A 660 -23.75 20.93 3.89
C ILE A 660 -24.57 22.16 4.26
N ARG A 661 -25.71 21.98 4.94
CA ARG A 661 -26.52 23.10 5.44
C ARG A 661 -25.77 23.93 6.48
N TRP A 662 -25.04 23.30 7.39
CA TRP A 662 -24.19 23.97 8.38
C TRP A 662 -23.04 24.73 7.71
N LEU A 663 -22.35 24.15 6.74
CA LEU A 663 -21.28 24.82 5.97
C LEU A 663 -21.80 26.04 5.22
N LYS A 664 -22.95 25.94 4.53
CA LYS A 664 -23.61 27.09 3.89
C LYS A 664 -23.95 28.19 4.92
N ARG A 665 -24.53 27.83 6.07
CA ARG A 665 -24.87 28.78 7.15
C ARG A 665 -23.63 29.43 7.78
N ARG A 666 -22.56 28.66 8.03
CA ARG A 666 -21.29 29.14 8.58
C ARG A 666 -20.59 30.09 7.60
N ARG A 667 -20.55 29.73 6.31
CA ARG A 667 -20.00 30.57 5.25
C ARG A 667 -20.77 31.90 5.13
N ARG A 668 -22.10 31.86 5.11
CA ARG A 668 -22.94 33.08 5.12
C ARG A 668 -22.62 34.00 6.29
N ARG A 669 -22.52 33.44 7.50
CA ARG A 669 -22.13 34.21 8.69
C ARG A 669 -20.75 34.82 8.54
N MET A 670 -19.72 34.05 8.15
CA MET A 670 -18.36 34.56 7.98
C MET A 670 -18.27 35.70 6.94
N HIS A 671 -18.82 35.53 5.73
CA HIS A 671 -18.78 36.61 4.73
C HIS A 671 -19.66 37.81 5.09
N ALA A 672 -20.67 37.66 5.95
CA ALA A 672 -21.43 38.77 6.50
C ALA A 672 -20.74 39.47 7.69
N THR A 673 -19.63 38.94 8.22
CA THR A 673 -18.88 39.53 9.36
C THR A 673 -17.43 39.90 9.05
N THR A 674 -16.86 39.45 7.93
CA THR A 674 -15.41 39.56 7.65
C THR A 674 -15.13 40.31 6.35
N GLY A 675 -14.25 41.31 6.42
CA GLY A 675 -13.86 42.18 5.30
C GLY A 675 -14.58 43.52 5.27
N PRO A 676 -14.28 44.41 4.30
CA PRO A 676 -14.86 45.75 4.20
C PRO A 676 -16.39 45.72 4.07
N THR A 677 -17.08 46.62 4.79
CA THR A 677 -18.56 46.68 4.83
C THR A 677 -19.25 46.71 3.46
N PRO A 678 -18.80 47.49 2.45
CA PRO A 678 -19.35 47.44 1.10
C PRO A 678 -19.32 46.05 0.46
N SER A 679 -18.23 45.30 0.69
CA SER A 679 -18.05 43.95 0.12
C SER A 679 -18.94 42.91 0.81
N ARG A 680 -19.19 43.05 2.12
CA ARG A 680 -20.10 42.19 2.89
C ARG A 680 -21.53 42.31 2.35
N ALA A 681 -22.05 43.53 2.19
CA ALA A 681 -23.39 43.78 1.64
C ALA A 681 -23.53 43.31 0.17
N ALA A 682 -22.52 43.59 -0.67
CA ALA A 682 -22.47 43.11 -2.05
C ALA A 682 -22.51 41.58 -2.16
N TRP A 683 -21.84 40.88 -1.23
CA TRP A 683 -21.81 39.42 -1.17
C TRP A 683 -23.16 38.83 -0.74
N VAL A 684 -23.85 39.44 0.24
CA VAL A 684 -25.18 38.98 0.70
C VAL A 684 -26.19 38.96 -0.45
N TRP A 685 -26.24 40.00 -1.28
CA TRP A 685 -27.07 40.02 -2.49
C TRP A 685 -26.70 38.89 -3.46
N ARG A 686 -25.39 38.70 -3.69
CA ARG A 686 -24.88 37.69 -4.62
C ARG A 686 -25.21 36.26 -4.19
N ASP A 687 -25.08 35.94 -2.90
CA ASP A 687 -25.48 34.65 -2.33
C ASP A 687 -26.99 34.43 -2.43
N LEU A 688 -27.81 35.47 -2.18
CA LEU A 688 -29.27 35.39 -2.33
C LEU A 688 -29.67 35.05 -3.77
N VAL A 689 -29.11 35.74 -4.76
CA VAL A 689 -29.36 35.47 -6.18
C VAL A 689 -28.87 34.08 -6.60
N THR A 690 -27.73 33.62 -6.07
CA THR A 690 -27.23 32.26 -6.34
C THR A 690 -28.12 31.18 -5.69
N ASP A 691 -28.66 31.41 -4.49
CA ASP A 691 -29.61 30.49 -3.85
C ASP A 691 -30.95 30.44 -4.61
N ALA A 692 -31.47 31.60 -5.05
CA ALA A 692 -32.65 31.71 -5.92
C ALA A 692 -32.50 30.93 -7.24
N ARG A 693 -31.35 31.04 -7.91
CA ARG A 693 -31.02 30.23 -9.10
C ARG A 693 -30.94 28.73 -8.78
N SER A 694 -30.47 28.34 -7.59
CA SER A 694 -30.42 26.92 -7.19
C SER A 694 -31.81 26.31 -6.97
N LEU A 695 -32.80 27.13 -6.58
CA LEU A 695 -34.22 26.77 -6.47
C LEU A 695 -34.94 26.73 -7.84
N GLY A 696 -34.30 27.25 -8.89
CA GLY A 696 -34.77 27.21 -10.28
C GLY A 696 -35.40 28.51 -10.79
N LEU A 697 -35.15 29.66 -10.12
CA LEU A 697 -35.52 30.97 -10.65
C LEU A 697 -34.51 31.43 -11.71
N ASP A 698 -35.00 31.89 -12.87
CA ASP A 698 -34.15 32.36 -13.96
C ASP A 698 -33.79 33.85 -13.80
N VAL A 699 -32.85 34.12 -12.90
CA VAL A 699 -32.37 35.49 -12.63
C VAL A 699 -31.22 35.84 -13.59
N PRO A 700 -31.36 36.88 -14.46
CA PRO A 700 -30.35 37.24 -15.45
C PRO A 700 -28.94 37.44 -14.87
N ARG A 701 -27.91 37.02 -15.63
CA ARG A 701 -26.50 37.07 -15.15
C ARG A 701 -25.77 38.39 -15.42
N ALA A 702 -26.28 39.20 -16.35
CA ALA A 702 -25.64 40.43 -16.83
C ALA A 702 -26.48 41.71 -16.57
N ALA A 703 -27.43 41.64 -15.64
CA ALA A 703 -28.29 42.74 -15.25
C ALA A 703 -27.83 43.38 -13.91
N THR A 704 -28.27 44.61 -13.63
CA THR A 704 -28.03 45.33 -12.36
C THR A 704 -28.73 44.66 -11.17
N ARG A 705 -28.41 45.04 -9.93
CA ARG A 705 -29.03 44.40 -8.73
C ARG A 705 -30.54 44.61 -8.69
N LEU A 706 -31.02 45.82 -9.02
CA LEU A 706 -32.45 46.13 -9.10
C LEU A 706 -33.16 45.37 -10.23
N GLU A 707 -32.55 45.24 -11.41
CA GLU A 707 -33.12 44.40 -12.49
C GLU A 707 -33.15 42.90 -12.12
N GLN A 708 -32.14 42.42 -11.37
CA GLN A 708 -32.14 41.06 -10.82
C GLN A 708 -33.23 40.88 -9.76
N ALA A 709 -33.52 41.90 -8.94
CA ALA A 709 -34.59 41.86 -7.94
C ALA A 709 -35.98 41.75 -8.58
N ARG A 710 -36.21 42.43 -9.71
CA ARG A 710 -37.46 42.32 -10.49
C ARG A 710 -37.72 40.95 -11.10
N ALA A 711 -36.74 40.04 -11.09
CA ALA A 711 -36.92 38.64 -11.51
C ALA A 711 -37.38 37.71 -10.37
N PHE A 712 -37.59 38.23 -9.15
CA PHE A 712 -38.17 37.48 -8.04
C PHE A 712 -39.71 37.49 -8.13
N PRO A 713 -40.40 36.47 -7.61
CA PRO A 713 -41.87 36.41 -7.65
C PRO A 713 -42.54 37.58 -6.92
N GLU A 714 -43.71 37.99 -7.40
CA GLU A 714 -44.56 38.99 -6.72
C GLU A 714 -44.87 38.56 -5.27
N GLY A 715 -44.78 39.52 -4.34
CA GLY A 715 -44.90 39.26 -2.90
C GLY A 715 -43.59 38.90 -2.18
N VAL A 716 -42.46 38.77 -2.89
CA VAL A 716 -41.14 38.50 -2.29
C VAL A 716 -40.30 39.79 -2.25
N ALA A 717 -39.96 40.27 -1.06
CA ALA A 717 -39.28 41.55 -0.84
C ALA A 717 -37.76 41.50 -1.13
N ALA A 718 -37.37 41.24 -2.38
CA ALA A 718 -35.96 41.24 -2.80
C ALA A 718 -35.40 42.64 -3.12
N GLU A 719 -36.23 43.58 -3.54
CA GLU A 719 -35.81 44.94 -3.95
C GLU A 719 -35.21 45.80 -2.82
N PRO A 720 -35.67 45.74 -1.55
CA PRO A 720 -35.00 46.41 -0.43
C PRO A 720 -33.56 45.91 -0.22
N ILE A 721 -33.31 44.62 -0.42
CA ILE A 721 -31.99 43.99 -0.23
C ILE A 721 -31.04 44.39 -1.36
N ALA A 722 -31.55 44.48 -2.59
CA ALA A 722 -30.79 45.01 -3.73
C ALA A 722 -30.42 46.49 -3.52
N THR A 723 -31.38 47.30 -3.07
CA THR A 723 -31.18 48.72 -2.76
C THR A 723 -30.16 48.90 -1.64
N GLY A 724 -30.26 48.14 -0.55
CA GLY A 724 -29.28 48.16 0.55
C GLY A 724 -27.87 47.73 0.14
N ALA A 725 -27.76 46.79 -0.80
CA ALA A 725 -26.46 46.38 -1.36
C ALA A 725 -25.88 47.39 -2.38
N ASP A 726 -26.73 48.15 -3.08
CA ASP A 726 -26.29 49.24 -3.96
C ASP A 726 -25.90 50.49 -3.16
N THR A 727 -26.67 50.89 -2.14
CA THR A 727 -26.30 52.02 -1.26
C THR A 727 -25.03 51.74 -0.47
N ALA A 728 -24.81 50.52 0.02
CA ALA A 728 -23.56 50.14 0.68
C ALA A 728 -22.31 50.16 -0.23
N VAL A 729 -22.47 50.18 -1.56
CA VAL A 729 -21.37 50.10 -2.54
C VAL A 729 -21.16 51.42 -3.31
N PHE A 730 -22.24 52.18 -3.52
CA PHE A 730 -22.25 53.39 -4.34
C PHE A 730 -22.81 54.63 -3.62
N GLY A 731 -23.29 54.49 -2.38
CA GLY A 731 -23.82 55.59 -1.59
C GLY A 731 -22.73 56.52 -1.01
N PRO A 732 -23.10 57.74 -0.59
CA PRO A 732 -22.19 58.66 0.06
C PRO A 732 -21.94 58.27 1.54
N GLY A 733 -20.67 58.32 1.96
CA GLY A 733 -20.26 58.00 3.33
C GLY A 733 -19.80 56.55 3.52
N GLU A 734 -19.27 56.25 4.71
CA GLU A 734 -18.86 54.89 5.08
C GLU A 734 -20.08 54.14 5.67
N PRO A 735 -20.49 52.99 5.10
CA PRO A 735 -21.73 52.34 5.50
C PRO A 735 -21.62 51.67 6.88
N ASP A 736 -22.76 51.65 7.58
CA ASP A 736 -22.90 51.08 8.92
C ASP A 736 -22.40 49.63 9.02
N ALA A 737 -21.64 49.34 10.07
CA ALA A 737 -20.97 48.06 10.29
C ALA A 737 -21.95 46.87 10.42
N ASP A 738 -23.18 47.13 10.86
CA ASP A 738 -24.23 46.11 11.01
C ASP A 738 -25.18 46.00 9.80
N LEU A 739 -25.05 46.87 8.79
CA LEU A 739 -25.89 46.81 7.58
C LEU A 739 -25.81 45.45 6.85
N ALA A 740 -24.65 44.78 6.88
CA ALA A 740 -24.51 43.48 6.22
C ALA A 740 -25.11 42.30 7.04
N THR A 741 -25.27 42.44 8.35
CA THR A 741 -25.90 41.41 9.19
C THR A 741 -27.42 41.54 9.18
N THR A 742 -27.96 42.77 9.12
CA THR A 742 -29.39 43.03 8.89
C THR A 742 -29.82 42.56 7.50
N LEU A 743 -29.11 42.96 6.43
CA LEU A 743 -29.38 42.47 5.07
C LEU A 743 -29.29 40.94 4.95
N LEU A 744 -28.45 40.26 5.75
CA LEU A 744 -28.40 38.80 5.77
C LEU A 744 -29.68 38.19 6.38
N ALA A 745 -30.23 38.80 7.44
CA ALA A 745 -31.46 38.34 8.08
C ALA A 745 -32.68 38.54 7.15
N ASP A 746 -32.76 39.67 6.45
CA ASP A 746 -33.78 39.94 5.44
C ASP A 746 -33.67 38.93 4.28
N ALA A 747 -32.44 38.68 3.80
CA ALA A 747 -32.17 37.68 2.78
C ALA A 747 -32.52 36.25 3.23
N ASP A 748 -32.31 35.89 4.50
CA ASP A 748 -32.74 34.58 5.03
C ASP A 748 -34.27 34.47 5.15
N THR A 749 -34.98 35.58 5.41
CA THR A 749 -36.45 35.65 5.37
C THR A 749 -36.97 35.45 3.93
N VAL A 750 -36.39 36.15 2.96
CA VAL A 750 -36.69 35.96 1.52
C VAL A 750 -36.40 34.53 1.07
N ARG A 751 -35.27 33.93 1.48
CA ARG A 751 -34.98 32.51 1.21
C ARG A 751 -36.02 31.59 1.84
N GLY A 752 -36.56 31.92 3.03
CA GLY A 752 -37.67 31.19 3.64
C GLY A 752 -38.91 31.17 2.75
N GLN A 753 -39.34 32.33 2.26
CA GLN A 753 -40.48 32.50 1.34
C GLN A 753 -40.27 31.74 0.02
N LEU A 754 -39.12 31.92 -0.64
CA LEU A 754 -38.77 31.23 -1.89
C LEU A 754 -38.69 29.71 -1.76
N ARG A 755 -38.35 29.22 -0.57
CA ARG A 755 -38.36 27.77 -0.29
C ARG A 755 -39.77 27.28 -0.02
N GLY A 756 -40.61 28.09 0.63
CA GLY A 756 -42.04 27.86 0.78
C GLY A 756 -42.75 27.58 -0.56
N SER A 757 -42.46 28.37 -1.59
CA SER A 757 -43.12 28.29 -2.90
C SER A 757 -42.66 27.14 -3.82
N VAL A 758 -41.63 26.36 -3.45
CA VAL A 758 -41.16 25.21 -4.26
C VAL A 758 -41.37 23.86 -3.56
N THR A 759 -41.51 22.79 -4.36
CA THR A 759 -41.73 21.43 -3.87
C THR A 759 -40.56 20.88 -3.04
N SER A 760 -40.86 19.97 -2.10
CA SER A 760 -39.87 19.35 -1.20
C SER A 760 -38.66 18.75 -1.94
N TRP A 761 -38.87 18.19 -3.14
CA TRP A 761 -37.80 17.65 -3.97
C TRP A 761 -36.85 18.75 -4.50
N ARG A 762 -37.38 19.91 -4.90
CA ARG A 762 -36.57 21.07 -5.29
C ARG A 762 -35.81 21.65 -4.10
N ARG A 763 -36.43 21.71 -2.91
CA ARG A 763 -35.77 22.14 -1.66
C ARG A 763 -34.54 21.27 -1.36
N LEU A 764 -34.70 19.94 -1.37
CA LEU A 764 -33.62 18.99 -1.13
C LEU A 764 -32.49 19.10 -2.18
N ARG A 765 -32.85 19.26 -3.46
CA ARG A 765 -31.89 19.42 -4.56
C ARG A 765 -31.05 20.71 -4.41
N ALA A 766 -31.68 21.82 -4.04
CA ALA A 766 -30.99 23.09 -3.79
C ALA A 766 -30.06 23.02 -2.55
N ASP A 767 -30.49 22.34 -1.49
CA ASP A 767 -29.63 22.13 -0.31
C ASP A 767 -28.36 21.37 -0.63
N LEU A 768 -28.46 20.29 -1.41
CA LEU A 768 -27.34 19.44 -1.81
C LEU A 768 -26.51 20.00 -2.99
N ASP A 769 -26.84 21.18 -3.51
CA ASP A 769 -26.03 21.87 -4.52
C ASP A 769 -24.83 22.55 -3.87
N LEU A 770 -23.62 22.11 -4.23
CA LEU A 770 -22.35 22.62 -3.69
C LEU A 770 -21.74 23.74 -4.54
N ARG A 771 -22.29 24.03 -5.72
CA ARG A 771 -21.80 25.12 -6.60
C ARG A 771 -21.67 26.46 -5.87
N PRO A 772 -22.62 26.90 -5.01
CA PRO A 772 -22.49 28.15 -4.28
C PRO A 772 -21.25 28.22 -3.38
N LEU A 773 -20.83 27.09 -2.78
CA LEU A 773 -19.68 27.02 -1.86
C LEU A 773 -18.32 27.13 -2.56
N LEU A 774 -18.27 26.80 -3.86
CA LEU A 774 -17.03 26.67 -4.65
C LEU A 774 -16.82 27.84 -5.63
N GLU A 775 -17.80 28.73 -5.78
CA GLU A 775 -17.68 29.95 -6.56
C GLU A 775 -16.75 30.95 -5.86
N ARG A 776 -15.58 31.23 -6.46
CA ARG A 776 -14.57 32.17 -5.94
C ARG A 776 -14.95 33.62 -6.25
N ASP A 777 -14.72 34.51 -5.29
CA ASP A 777 -14.91 35.95 -5.46
C ASP A 777 -13.94 36.55 -6.49
N GLY A 778 -14.44 36.75 -7.72
CA GLY A 778 -13.66 37.27 -8.85
C GLY A 778 -13.32 38.77 -8.80
N GLN A 779 -13.27 39.40 -7.61
CA GLN A 779 -13.23 40.86 -7.45
C GLN A 779 -11.97 41.44 -6.78
N HIS A 780 -10.95 40.64 -6.44
CA HIS A 780 -9.64 41.17 -5.99
C HIS A 780 -8.69 41.62 -7.13
N ARG A 781 -9.21 41.86 -8.34
CA ARG A 781 -8.51 42.73 -9.29
C ARG A 781 -8.75 44.18 -8.89
N ARG A 782 -7.74 44.79 -8.24
CA ARG A 782 -7.65 46.25 -8.06
C ARG A 782 -8.02 46.94 -9.38
N ALA A 783 -9.14 47.65 -9.41
CA ALA A 783 -9.38 48.62 -10.45
C ALA A 783 -8.42 49.78 -10.19
N THR A 784 -7.36 49.89 -11.00
CA THR A 784 -6.61 51.13 -11.10
C THR A 784 -7.59 52.23 -11.53
N PRO A 785 -7.54 53.45 -10.95
CA PRO A 785 -8.41 54.53 -11.39
C PRO A 785 -8.11 54.84 -12.85
N ARG A 786 -9.09 54.66 -13.73
CA ARG A 786 -9.03 55.25 -15.06
C ARG A 786 -9.20 56.75 -14.88
N SER A 787 -8.14 57.52 -15.10
CA SER A 787 -8.25 58.96 -15.27
C SER A 787 -9.18 59.25 -16.44
N LEU A 788 -10.23 60.03 -16.18
CA LEU A 788 -11.10 60.56 -17.22
C LEU A 788 -10.33 61.66 -17.96
N SER A 789 -9.70 61.32 -19.08
CA SER A 789 -9.11 62.30 -19.99
C SER A 789 -10.22 63.05 -20.72
N LEU A 790 -10.32 64.36 -20.50
CA LEU A 790 -11.19 65.25 -21.28
C LEU A 790 -10.83 65.21 -22.78
N PRO A 791 -11.80 65.36 -23.69
CA PRO A 791 -11.55 65.30 -25.13
C PRO A 791 -10.75 66.52 -25.61
N SER A 792 -9.62 66.29 -26.27
CA SER A 792 -8.79 67.34 -26.84
C SER A 792 -9.46 68.00 -28.06
N MET A 793 -9.54 69.33 -28.06
CA MET A 793 -10.01 70.06 -29.22
C MET A 793 -9.07 69.88 -30.42
N ARG A 794 -9.63 69.40 -31.53
CA ARG A 794 -8.91 69.11 -32.76
C ARG A 794 -8.73 70.38 -33.59
N ARG A 795 -7.56 71.03 -33.51
CA ARG A 795 -7.20 72.16 -34.38
C ARG A 795 -7.03 71.65 -35.83
N THR A 796 -8.01 71.93 -36.69
CA THR A 796 -7.90 71.71 -38.14
C THR A 796 -7.16 72.88 -38.79
N ARG A 797 -6.00 72.62 -39.40
CA ARG A 797 -5.45 73.52 -40.42
C ARG A 797 -6.29 73.36 -41.69
N GLY A 798 -7.07 74.39 -42.04
CA GLY A 798 -7.49 74.61 -43.42
C GLY A 798 -6.48 75.51 -44.10
N ALA A 799 -6.12 75.21 -45.34
CA ALA A 799 -5.34 76.09 -46.20
C ALA A 799 -6.23 76.51 -47.37
N GLU A 800 -6.49 77.80 -47.48
CA GLU A 800 -6.95 78.48 -48.69
C GLU A 800 -6.25 79.84 -48.74
N GLY A 801 -5.89 80.30 -49.94
CA GLY A 801 -4.93 81.39 -50.14
C GLY A 801 -5.53 82.71 -50.58
N SER A 802 -4.66 83.59 -51.09
CA SER A 802 -4.83 85.03 -51.37
C SER A 802 -5.04 85.86 -50.09
N LEU A 803 -4.23 86.90 -49.82
CA LEU A 803 -3.32 87.67 -50.69
C LEU A 803 -1.82 87.40 -50.43
#